data_AF-A0A914GUM5-F1
#
_entry.id   AF-A0A914GUM5-F1
#
_cell.length_a   1.000
_cell.length_b   1.000
_cell.length_c   1.000
_cell.angle_alpha   90.00
_cell.angle_beta   90.00
_cell.angle_gamma   90.00
#
_symmetry.space_group_name_H-M   'P 1'
#
loop_
_entity.id
_entity.type
_entity.pdbx_description
1 polymer ?
#
loop_
_entity_poly.entity_id
_entity_poly.type
_entity_poly.pdbx_seq_one_letter_code
_entity_poly.pdbx_strand_id
1 'polypeptide(L)'
;MRLSGVSYINCRLPFSSSAICNLTKQAETVGVRQKFVAKEAQILPMNGSTNRRVLCVAEKNDVAKNIAKLLSKAQARTENGVSKYNKNYTFEGISQSFVFTSVSGHLMNYDFHESHKQWNENRISELFEAQIILNVDSGMRDIETNLRAHTLLIWTDCDREGEHIGDQVVKVCRKENSHIIVRRARFSEITEQAIARALNNLLSINQNLVDAVDCRMELDLRIGAAFSRLQTLHIKKNFYQFFQDDRKSVLSYGSCQFPTLGFVVERYKENREFVSEEFWKLSGKDGNTNVGFLWEREGLSTQLFDREAVLAIYESCNAVIHSARVNELEKLGSRYLKMNVKRVVESAEKLYQRGFISYPRTETNCYSAEYDLDTIVTRLTQNNEWGHFARDEVQRRGGPRPRNGRKTDEAHPPIHPVKNANRSEMANMDEWKVYELICRYFLATVSRDASGRETKIKAKVNEEIFTATGLIIDDRGYLQVYPYDKWSDKELPVYQNGQSLPNFQIKMPNGFTQPSSLLTEADLIALMDNKGIGTDATHAEHIERIKFRKYVVLNCSSRFEPTKVGLALIDGYDKMGHRHKLSKPILRALLEEDLLLICEGKKSKQTVLREHLAMYKELFRYTEMNKHVLGESLCAVHQLNNHGLTR
;
A
#
# COMPACT_ATOMS: atom_id res chain seq x y z
N MET A 1 20.21 -44.69 -18.10
CA MET A 1 18.92 -44.15 -18.60
C MET A 1 18.33 -43.16 -17.58
N ARG A 2 18.30 -41.87 -17.90
CA ARG A 2 17.26 -40.91 -17.49
C ARG A 2 17.06 -39.94 -18.66
N LEU A 3 15.83 -39.49 -18.88
CA LEU A 3 15.40 -38.81 -20.11
C LEU A 3 15.76 -37.32 -20.12
N SER A 4 15.46 -36.66 -21.23
CA SER A 4 15.43 -35.20 -21.33
C SER A 4 14.59 -34.57 -20.21
N GLY A 5 15.07 -33.44 -19.68
CA GLY A 5 14.45 -32.73 -18.57
C GLY A 5 13.17 -31.99 -18.98
N VAL A 6 12.08 -32.74 -19.17
CA VAL A 6 10.72 -32.18 -19.32
C VAL A 6 10.17 -31.88 -17.92
N SER A 7 10.49 -30.69 -17.42
CA SER A 7 9.94 -30.16 -16.17
C SER A 7 8.54 -29.60 -16.41
N TYR A 8 7.53 -30.21 -15.79
CA TYR A 8 6.21 -29.59 -15.65
C TYR A 8 6.31 -28.39 -14.70
N ILE A 9 6.18 -27.19 -15.26
CA ILE A 9 6.06 -25.95 -14.47
C ILE A 9 4.59 -25.61 -14.33
N ASN A 10 4.12 -25.61 -13.09
CA ASN A 10 2.95 -24.85 -12.68
C ASN A 10 3.40 -23.42 -12.35
N CYS A 11 2.92 -22.45 -13.12
CA CYS A 11 3.12 -21.03 -12.85
C CYS A 11 2.35 -20.65 -11.60
N ARG A 12 3.07 -20.55 -10.49
CA ARG A 12 2.52 -20.04 -9.24
C ARG A 12 2.61 -18.52 -9.21
N LEU A 13 1.46 -17.87 -9.07
CA LEU A 13 1.40 -16.57 -8.41
C LEU A 13 2.10 -16.67 -7.03
N PRO A 14 2.74 -15.63 -6.48
CA PRO A 14 3.83 -15.82 -5.51
C PRO A 14 3.39 -16.00 -4.04
N PHE A 15 2.46 -16.93 -3.79
CA PHE A 15 2.11 -17.40 -2.44
C PHE A 15 2.05 -18.94 -2.44
N SER A 16 2.74 -19.60 -1.49
CA SER A 16 2.95 -21.05 -1.55
C SER A 16 3.32 -21.74 -0.22
N SER A 17 2.33 -22.36 0.43
CA SER A 17 2.47 -23.65 1.14
C SER A 17 1.08 -24.11 1.63
N SER A 18 0.63 -25.30 1.26
CA SER A 18 -0.76 -25.76 1.46
C SER A 18 -0.92 -26.82 2.56
N ALA A 19 -2.01 -26.72 3.32
CA ALA A 19 -2.58 -27.81 4.12
C ALA A 19 -4.09 -27.90 3.84
N ILE A 20 -4.69 -29.08 4.01
CA ILE A 20 -6.10 -29.38 3.67
C ILE A 20 -6.81 -29.89 4.92
N CYS A 21 -8.04 -29.42 5.16
CA CYS A 21 -8.97 -30.06 6.07
C CYS A 21 -10.37 -30.07 5.43
N ASN A 22 -11.11 -31.18 5.58
CA ASN A 22 -12.49 -31.31 5.15
C ASN A 22 -13.40 -31.37 6.38
N LEU A 23 -14.58 -30.76 6.33
CA LEU A 23 -15.79 -31.23 7.02
C LEU A 23 -17.04 -30.55 6.43
N THR A 24 -18.24 -31.06 6.72
CA THR A 24 -19.46 -30.76 5.96
C THR A 24 -20.68 -30.47 6.84
N LYS A 25 -21.40 -29.37 6.60
CA LYS A 25 -22.82 -29.34 6.13
C LYS A 25 -23.50 -27.96 6.26
N GLN A 26 -24.37 -27.69 5.27
CA GLN A 26 -25.66 -26.98 5.28
C GLN A 26 -25.98 -25.95 6.39
N ALA A 27 -26.38 -24.74 5.97
CA ALA A 27 -27.17 -23.78 6.74
C ALA A 27 -28.24 -23.11 5.85
N GLU A 28 -29.40 -22.73 6.41
CA GLU A 28 -30.58 -22.25 5.65
C GLU A 28 -30.76 -20.72 5.69
N THR A 29 -31.29 -20.16 4.59
CA THR A 29 -31.29 -18.71 4.33
C THR A 29 -32.58 -18.01 4.80
N VAL A 30 -32.71 -17.74 6.10
CA VAL A 30 -33.87 -16.99 6.66
C VAL A 30 -33.72 -15.46 6.50
N GLY A 31 -34.76 -14.82 5.93
CA GLY A 31 -34.72 -13.47 5.34
C GLY A 31 -34.59 -12.27 6.28
N VAL A 32 -34.06 -11.17 5.73
CA VAL A 32 -33.60 -9.96 6.45
C VAL A 32 -34.69 -9.26 7.27
N ARG A 33 -35.94 -9.21 6.78
CA ARG A 33 -37.02 -8.41 7.41
C ARG A 33 -37.31 -8.83 8.86
N GLN A 34 -37.35 -10.12 9.16
CA GLN A 34 -37.59 -10.61 10.53
C GLN A 34 -36.42 -10.27 11.48
N LYS A 35 -35.18 -10.31 10.99
CA LYS A 35 -33.98 -10.03 11.79
C LYS A 35 -33.87 -8.54 12.17
N PHE A 36 -34.32 -7.64 11.30
CA PHE A 36 -34.40 -6.20 11.62
C PHE A 36 -35.49 -5.92 12.67
N VAL A 37 -36.71 -6.44 12.47
CA VAL A 37 -37.84 -6.34 13.42
C VAL A 37 -37.46 -6.80 14.82
N ALA A 38 -36.78 -7.95 14.93
CA ALA A 38 -36.45 -8.56 16.21
C ALA A 38 -35.43 -7.75 17.05
N LYS A 39 -34.62 -6.86 16.44
CA LYS A 39 -33.48 -6.22 17.13
C LYS A 39 -33.65 -4.73 17.42
N GLU A 40 -34.61 -4.04 16.82
CA GLU A 40 -35.02 -2.70 17.32
C GLU A 40 -35.42 -2.76 18.81
N ALA A 41 -36.13 -3.83 19.20
CA ALA A 41 -36.51 -4.12 20.59
C ALA A 41 -35.34 -4.46 21.54
N GLN A 42 -34.11 -4.62 21.02
CA GLN A 42 -32.91 -4.92 21.83
C GLN A 42 -31.91 -3.75 21.90
N ILE A 43 -32.09 -2.67 21.12
CA ILE A 43 -31.14 -1.55 21.09
C ILE A 43 -31.21 -0.71 22.38
N LEU A 44 -32.40 -0.59 23.00
CA LEU A 44 -32.60 0.04 24.32
C LEU A 44 -33.76 -0.64 25.08
N PRO A 45 -33.75 -0.65 26.43
CA PRO A 45 -34.91 -1.08 27.22
C PRO A 45 -36.11 -0.14 27.04
N MET A 46 -37.29 -0.74 26.88
CA MET A 46 -38.57 -0.05 26.68
C MET A 46 -39.07 0.59 27.98
N ASN A 47 -38.67 1.85 28.22
CA ASN A 47 -39.28 2.69 29.27
C ASN A 47 -39.61 4.09 28.71
N GLY A 48 -40.92 4.34 28.52
CA GLY A 48 -41.55 5.65 28.73
C GLY A 48 -41.10 6.85 27.89
N SER A 49 -40.77 6.70 26.60
CA SER A 49 -40.55 7.87 25.71
C SER A 49 -40.72 7.50 24.24
N THR A 50 -41.75 8.04 23.59
CA THR A 50 -41.99 7.90 22.15
C THR A 50 -41.10 8.84 21.34
N ASN A 51 -40.56 8.35 20.22
CA ASN A 51 -39.70 9.07 19.26
C ASN A 51 -38.29 9.44 19.76
N ARG A 52 -37.45 8.43 20.03
CA ARG A 52 -36.01 8.61 20.18
C ARG A 52 -35.31 8.57 18.81
N ARG A 53 -34.62 9.67 18.47
CA ARG A 53 -33.87 9.84 17.22
C ARG A 53 -32.45 9.25 17.33
N VAL A 54 -32.10 8.32 16.45
CA VAL A 54 -30.78 7.69 16.36
C VAL A 54 -29.93 8.38 15.30
N LEU A 55 -28.79 8.92 15.70
CA LEU A 55 -27.82 9.52 14.80
C LEU A 55 -26.80 8.46 14.35
N CYS A 56 -26.58 8.36 13.05
CA CYS A 56 -25.63 7.48 12.41
C CYS A 56 -24.60 8.33 11.67
N VAL A 57 -23.31 8.19 11.99
CA VAL A 57 -22.25 9.06 11.43
C VAL A 57 -21.23 8.22 10.67
N ALA A 58 -21.14 8.44 9.36
CA ALA A 58 -20.11 7.83 8.52
C ALA A 58 -18.92 8.77 8.26
N GLU A 59 -17.81 8.24 7.74
CA GLU A 59 -16.61 9.04 7.45
C GLU A 59 -16.79 10.02 6.28
N LYS A 60 -17.61 9.64 5.30
CA LYS A 60 -17.79 10.34 4.01
C LYS A 60 -19.26 10.34 3.59
N ASN A 61 -19.72 11.40 2.94
CA ASN A 61 -21.15 11.62 2.64
C ASN A 61 -21.77 10.52 1.76
N ASP A 62 -21.05 10.00 0.76
CA ASP A 62 -21.59 8.93 -0.09
C ASP A 62 -21.69 7.57 0.63
N VAL A 63 -20.88 7.31 1.67
CA VAL A 63 -21.04 6.15 2.56
C VAL A 63 -22.34 6.28 3.35
N ALA A 64 -22.57 7.42 4.01
CA ALA A 64 -23.81 7.70 4.75
C ALA A 64 -25.05 7.56 3.84
N LYS A 65 -25.00 8.14 2.65
CA LYS A 65 -26.05 8.08 1.62
C LYS A 65 -26.35 6.65 1.16
N ASN A 66 -25.32 5.85 0.87
CA ASN A 66 -25.51 4.51 0.34
C ASN A 66 -25.99 3.54 1.43
N ILE A 67 -25.50 3.64 2.67
CA ILE A 67 -26.00 2.86 3.80
C ILE A 67 -27.45 3.25 4.13
N ALA A 68 -27.77 4.55 4.18
CA ALA A 68 -29.15 5.02 4.37
C ALA A 68 -30.09 4.54 3.26
N LYS A 69 -29.64 4.56 1.99
CA LYS A 69 -30.40 4.04 0.85
C LYS A 69 -30.66 2.54 0.96
N LEU A 70 -29.69 1.74 1.42
CA LEU A 70 -29.88 0.30 1.64
C LEU A 70 -30.91 0.05 2.75
N LEU A 71 -30.73 0.66 3.92
CA LEU A 71 -31.58 0.43 5.09
C LEU A 71 -33.03 0.91 4.88
N SER A 72 -33.21 2.09 4.29
CA SER A 72 -34.53 2.65 3.97
C SER A 72 -35.19 2.04 2.73
N LYS A 73 -34.54 1.10 2.02
CA LYS A 73 -34.97 0.60 0.70
C LYS A 73 -35.25 1.73 -0.30
N ALA A 74 -34.35 2.71 -0.30
CA ALA A 74 -34.40 3.97 -1.06
C ALA A 74 -35.55 4.93 -0.71
N GLN A 75 -36.17 4.79 0.47
CA GLN A 75 -37.21 5.72 0.96
C GLN A 75 -36.66 6.87 1.82
N ALA A 76 -35.35 6.90 2.11
CA ALA A 76 -34.73 7.97 2.90
C ALA A 76 -34.88 9.34 2.25
N ARG A 77 -35.38 10.30 3.02
CA ARG A 77 -35.47 11.72 2.65
C ARG A 77 -34.09 12.35 2.80
N THR A 78 -33.78 13.35 1.97
CA THR A 78 -32.50 14.09 2.07
C THR A 78 -32.77 15.50 2.60
N GLU A 79 -32.20 15.80 3.76
CA GLU A 79 -32.23 17.09 4.45
C GLU A 79 -30.86 17.77 4.34
N ASN A 80 -30.85 19.10 4.24
CA ASN A 80 -29.62 19.89 4.26
C ASN A 80 -29.26 20.25 5.71
N GLY A 81 -28.04 19.92 6.15
CA GLY A 81 -27.41 20.54 7.32
C GLY A 81 -26.75 21.88 6.96
N VAL A 82 -26.02 22.47 7.91
CA VAL A 82 -25.23 23.70 7.68
C VAL A 82 -24.13 23.45 6.64
N SER A 83 -23.43 22.31 6.73
CA SER A 83 -22.46 21.92 5.70
C SER A 83 -23.12 21.72 4.34
N LYS A 84 -22.57 22.39 3.32
CA LYS A 84 -22.95 22.21 1.92
C LYS A 84 -22.74 20.77 1.43
N TYR A 85 -21.80 20.03 2.01
CA TYR A 85 -21.33 18.73 1.51
C TYR A 85 -21.83 17.52 2.33
N ASN A 86 -22.13 17.71 3.61
CA ASN A 86 -22.54 16.65 4.53
C ASN A 86 -24.07 16.73 4.72
N LYS A 87 -24.80 15.82 4.09
CA LYS A 87 -26.28 15.80 4.13
C LYS A 87 -26.79 14.85 5.21
N ASN A 88 -28.02 15.12 5.65
CA ASN A 88 -28.73 14.29 6.61
C ASN A 88 -29.75 13.44 5.81
N TYR A 89 -29.67 12.12 5.93
CA TYR A 89 -30.55 11.17 5.26
C TYR A 89 -31.46 10.54 6.30
N THR A 90 -32.75 10.85 6.24
CA THR A 90 -33.71 10.56 7.31
C THR A 90 -34.75 9.53 6.89
N PHE A 91 -35.02 8.55 7.77
CA PHE A 91 -36.05 7.54 7.57
C PHE A 91 -36.56 6.99 8.90
N GLU A 92 -37.79 6.50 8.90
CA GLU A 92 -38.38 5.83 10.06
C GLU A 92 -38.06 4.33 10.04
N GLY A 93 -37.69 3.80 11.21
CA GLY A 93 -37.74 2.36 11.49
C GLY A 93 -39.14 1.94 11.94
N ILE A 94 -39.23 0.83 12.67
CA ILE A 94 -40.48 0.32 13.24
C ILE A 94 -40.82 1.02 14.57
N SER A 95 -39.80 1.53 15.29
CA SER A 95 -39.91 2.14 16.61
C SER A 95 -38.99 3.36 16.84
N GLN A 96 -38.04 3.63 15.95
CA GLN A 96 -37.02 4.68 16.09
C GLN A 96 -36.81 5.44 14.77
N SER A 97 -36.60 6.76 14.85
CA SER A 97 -36.29 7.61 13.70
C SER A 97 -34.77 7.67 13.48
N PHE A 98 -34.31 7.38 12.26
CA PHE A 98 -32.88 7.35 11.91
C PHE A 98 -32.44 8.60 11.16
N VAL A 99 -31.25 9.10 11.48
CA VAL A 99 -30.56 10.17 10.76
C VAL A 99 -29.17 9.68 10.39
N PHE A 100 -28.90 9.44 9.11
CA PHE A 100 -27.55 9.22 8.62
C PHE A 100 -26.93 10.55 8.19
N THR A 101 -25.76 10.87 8.73
CA THR A 101 -24.95 12.02 8.31
C THR A 101 -23.49 11.57 8.18
N SER A 102 -22.58 12.49 7.86
CA SER A 102 -21.15 12.17 7.80
C SER A 102 -20.26 13.29 8.27
N VAL A 103 -19.05 12.93 8.68
CA VAL A 103 -17.89 13.82 8.65
C VAL A 103 -17.26 13.84 7.25
N SER A 104 -16.04 14.36 7.13
CA SER A 104 -15.28 14.48 5.88
C SER A 104 -13.82 14.07 6.11
N GLY A 105 -13.62 12.90 6.70
CA GLY A 105 -12.34 12.51 7.35
C GLY A 105 -12.24 13.00 8.79
N HIS A 106 -11.02 13.25 9.29
CA HIS A 106 -10.79 13.75 10.66
C HIS A 106 -11.55 15.06 10.93
N LEU A 107 -12.33 15.05 12.00
CA LEU A 107 -13.15 16.15 12.51
C LEU A 107 -12.33 17.11 13.40
N MET A 108 -11.31 16.55 14.07
CA MET A 108 -10.45 17.27 15.01
C MET A 108 -8.96 17.09 14.66
N ASN A 109 -8.16 18.11 14.95
CA ASN A 109 -6.71 18.10 14.78
C ASN A 109 -6.01 18.55 16.06
N TYR A 110 -4.84 17.95 16.34
CA TYR A 110 -3.94 18.42 17.38
C TYR A 110 -3.15 19.64 16.91
N ASP A 111 -3.10 20.67 17.74
CA ASP A 111 -2.23 21.84 17.60
C ASP A 111 -1.57 22.15 18.95
N PHE A 112 -0.51 22.96 18.96
CA PHE A 112 0.05 23.46 20.21
C PHE A 112 -0.91 24.46 20.88
N HIS A 113 -0.83 24.56 22.21
CA HIS A 113 -1.43 25.68 22.92
C HIS A 113 -0.86 27.00 22.40
N GLU A 114 -1.65 28.09 22.43
CA GLU A 114 -1.32 29.37 21.79
C GLU A 114 0.08 29.88 22.15
N SER A 115 0.48 29.69 23.42
CA SER A 115 1.82 30.04 23.94
C SER A 115 3.00 29.42 23.19
N HIS A 116 2.81 28.36 22.40
CA HIS A 116 3.88 27.67 21.66
C HIS A 116 3.66 27.62 20.13
N LYS A 117 2.57 28.21 19.61
CA LYS A 117 2.30 28.22 18.16
C LYS A 117 3.28 29.07 17.39
N GLN A 118 3.67 30.23 17.92
CA GLN A 118 4.58 31.14 17.25
C GLN A 118 6.00 30.57 17.17
N TRP A 119 6.63 30.74 16.00
CA TRP A 119 7.86 30.03 15.64
C TRP A 119 9.13 30.61 16.28
N ASN A 120 9.11 31.88 16.67
CA ASN A 120 10.29 32.65 17.08
C ASN A 120 10.32 33.02 18.57
N GLU A 121 9.27 32.71 19.33
CA GLU A 121 9.06 33.22 20.71
C GLU A 121 9.58 32.27 21.79
N ASN A 122 9.63 30.96 21.50
CA ASN A 122 9.95 29.90 22.47
C ASN A 122 11.12 29.05 21.98
N ARG A 123 11.77 28.28 22.86
CA ARG A 123 12.87 27.39 22.43
C ARG A 123 12.27 26.19 21.72
N ILE A 124 12.82 25.84 20.56
CA ILE A 124 12.26 24.78 19.70
C ILE A 124 12.23 23.41 20.43
N SER A 125 13.18 23.17 21.34
CA SER A 125 13.25 21.98 22.19
C SER A 125 12.13 21.86 23.24
N GLU A 126 11.36 22.92 23.51
CA GLU A 126 10.19 22.89 24.42
C GLU A 126 9.00 22.18 23.79
N LEU A 127 8.91 22.10 22.44
CA LEU A 127 7.80 21.47 21.72
C LEU A 127 7.65 19.96 22.02
N PHE A 128 8.69 19.31 22.55
CA PHE A 128 8.61 17.92 23.02
C PHE A 128 7.74 17.76 24.29
N GLU A 129 7.56 18.82 25.07
CA GLU A 129 6.81 18.83 26.34
C GLU A 129 5.65 19.83 26.37
N ALA A 130 5.63 20.80 25.44
CA ALA A 130 4.61 21.82 25.32
C ALA A 130 3.19 21.24 25.31
N GLN A 131 2.25 21.95 25.93
CA GLN A 131 0.84 21.55 25.93
C GLN A 131 0.28 21.55 24.50
N ILE A 132 -0.38 20.46 24.13
CA ILE A 132 -1.17 20.35 22.89
C ILE A 132 -2.66 20.37 23.21
N ILE A 133 -3.46 20.80 22.25
CA ILE A 133 -4.91 20.93 22.33
C ILE A 133 -5.56 20.27 21.10
N LEU A 134 -6.62 19.50 21.34
CA LEU A 134 -7.38 18.81 20.29
C LEU A 134 -8.62 19.65 19.95
N ASN A 135 -8.61 20.31 18.80
CA ASN A 135 -9.68 21.23 18.38
C ASN A 135 -10.45 20.67 17.19
N VAL A 136 -11.74 21.00 17.08
CA VAL A 136 -12.50 20.81 15.83
C VAL A 136 -11.88 21.71 14.75
N ASP A 137 -11.58 21.13 13.60
CA ASP A 137 -10.96 21.85 12.49
C ASP A 137 -11.87 23.00 12.01
N SER A 138 -11.29 24.15 11.62
CA SER A 138 -12.08 25.30 11.20
C SER A 138 -12.93 25.01 9.96
N GLY A 139 -12.50 24.10 9.09
CA GLY A 139 -13.28 23.62 7.94
C GLY A 139 -14.41 22.65 8.28
N MET A 140 -14.49 22.15 9.52
CA MET A 140 -15.44 21.12 9.93
C MET A 140 -16.50 21.60 10.95
N ARG A 141 -16.46 22.87 11.38
CA ARG A 141 -17.42 23.45 12.35
C ARG A 141 -18.88 23.37 11.90
N ASP A 142 -19.14 23.49 10.60
CA ASP A 142 -20.48 23.33 10.04
C ASP A 142 -21.02 21.90 10.23
N ILE A 143 -20.14 20.90 10.34
CA ILE A 143 -20.48 19.50 10.58
C ILE A 143 -20.81 19.26 12.06
N GLU A 144 -20.08 19.90 13.00
CA GLU A 144 -20.33 19.81 14.45
C GLU A 144 -21.81 20.08 14.79
N THR A 145 -22.46 20.99 14.06
CA THR A 145 -23.89 21.32 14.22
C THR A 145 -24.87 20.15 13.96
N ASN A 146 -24.48 19.15 13.16
CA ASN A 146 -25.29 17.94 12.90
C ASN A 146 -25.12 16.87 14.00
N LEU A 147 -24.11 16.97 14.87
CA LEU A 147 -23.66 15.87 15.74
C LEU A 147 -24.39 15.82 17.10
N ARG A 148 -25.73 15.94 17.07
CA ARG A 148 -26.59 16.09 18.26
C ARG A 148 -27.57 14.93 18.41
N ALA A 149 -27.47 14.11 19.46
CA ALA A 149 -28.32 12.92 19.63
C ALA A 149 -28.44 12.35 21.05
N HIS A 150 -29.43 11.47 21.22
CA HIS A 150 -29.59 10.61 22.40
C HIS A 150 -28.91 9.24 22.24
N THR A 151 -28.71 8.79 21.00
CA THR A 151 -28.04 7.53 20.66
C THR A 151 -27.27 7.71 19.36
N LEU A 152 -26.03 7.21 19.34
CA LEU A 152 -25.03 7.41 18.29
C LEU A 152 -24.53 6.05 17.78
N LEU A 153 -24.67 5.81 16.48
CA LEU A 153 -24.08 4.69 15.76
C LEU A 153 -22.93 5.19 14.89
N ILE A 154 -21.72 4.69 15.14
CA ILE A 154 -20.52 5.00 14.34
C ILE A 154 -20.44 4.05 13.14
N TRP A 155 -20.38 4.65 11.95
CA TRP A 155 -20.33 4.03 10.63
C TRP A 155 -19.13 4.55 9.79
N THR A 156 -18.06 5.00 10.47
CA THR A 156 -16.77 5.28 9.83
C THR A 156 -16.18 4.00 9.20
N ASP A 157 -15.18 4.13 8.33
CA ASP A 157 -14.52 2.95 7.79
C ASP A 157 -13.80 2.16 8.91
N CYS A 158 -13.51 0.88 8.68
CA CYS A 158 -13.08 -0.04 9.74
C CYS A 158 -11.55 -0.27 9.78
N ASP A 159 -10.76 0.75 9.43
CA ASP A 159 -9.32 0.83 9.73
C ASP A 159 -9.08 1.55 11.08
N ARG A 160 -7.82 1.84 11.42
CA ARG A 160 -7.47 2.55 12.66
C ARG A 160 -7.90 4.01 12.61
N GLU A 161 -7.67 4.67 11.47
CA GLU A 161 -8.06 6.06 11.24
C GLU A 161 -9.56 6.25 11.41
N GLY A 162 -10.39 5.40 10.79
CA GLY A 162 -11.85 5.42 10.93
C GLY A 162 -12.34 5.15 12.35
N GLU A 163 -11.66 4.30 13.13
CA GLU A 163 -11.96 4.10 14.55
C GLU A 163 -11.69 5.38 15.38
N HIS A 164 -10.55 6.04 15.15
CA HIS A 164 -10.20 7.33 15.77
C HIS A 164 -11.14 8.47 15.34
N ILE A 165 -11.51 8.56 14.06
CA ILE A 165 -12.52 9.52 13.56
C ILE A 165 -13.87 9.26 14.25
N GLY A 166 -14.21 8.00 14.50
CA GLY A 166 -15.37 7.59 15.28
C GLY A 166 -15.33 8.14 16.71
N ASP A 167 -14.18 8.07 17.38
CA ASP A 167 -14.01 8.64 18.72
C ASP A 167 -14.00 10.18 18.71
N GLN A 168 -13.50 10.84 17.67
CA GLN A 168 -13.63 12.31 17.53
C GLN A 168 -15.10 12.75 17.47
N VAL A 169 -15.95 12.01 16.75
CA VAL A 169 -17.41 12.23 16.74
C VAL A 169 -17.99 12.02 18.14
N VAL A 170 -17.58 10.97 18.85
CA VAL A 170 -18.02 10.70 20.24
C VAL A 170 -17.57 11.80 21.21
N LYS A 171 -16.31 12.27 21.11
CA LYS A 171 -15.75 13.40 21.87
C LYS A 171 -16.58 14.66 21.67
N VAL A 172 -17.05 14.94 20.44
CA VAL A 172 -17.95 16.07 20.15
C VAL A 172 -19.35 15.85 20.72
N CYS A 173 -20.02 14.74 20.41
CA CYS A 173 -21.38 14.46 20.92
C CYS A 173 -21.45 14.47 22.46
N ARG A 174 -20.41 14.00 23.16
CA ARG A 174 -20.33 13.97 24.62
C ARG A 174 -20.18 15.34 25.28
N LYS A 175 -19.76 16.39 24.55
CA LYS A 175 -19.78 17.78 25.07
C LYS A 175 -21.20 18.27 25.32
N GLU A 176 -22.15 17.84 24.50
CA GLU A 176 -23.56 18.24 24.60
C GLU A 176 -24.39 17.24 25.40
N ASN A 177 -24.10 15.94 25.27
CA ASN A 177 -24.78 14.87 25.99
C ASN A 177 -23.76 13.85 26.52
N SER A 178 -23.28 14.07 27.75
CA SER A 178 -22.33 13.17 28.42
C SER A 178 -22.84 11.74 28.61
N HIS A 179 -24.16 11.54 28.61
CA HIS A 179 -24.83 10.25 28.79
C HIS A 179 -25.27 9.59 27.46
N ILE A 180 -24.78 10.07 26.32
CA ILE A 180 -25.13 9.53 25.00
C ILE A 180 -24.75 8.04 24.87
N ILE A 181 -25.71 7.21 24.45
CA ILE A 181 -25.45 5.80 24.14
C ILE A 181 -24.67 5.71 22.83
N VAL A 182 -23.46 5.14 22.88
CA VAL A 182 -22.56 4.97 21.71
C VAL A 182 -22.46 3.51 21.33
N ARG A 183 -22.59 3.19 20.03
CA ARG A 183 -22.29 1.86 19.47
C ARG A 183 -21.53 2.00 18.15
N ARG A 184 -20.77 0.98 17.79
CA ARG A 184 -19.92 0.88 16.58
C ARG A 184 -20.45 -0.21 15.66
N ALA A 185 -20.71 0.11 14.40
CA ALA A 185 -20.95 -0.87 13.35
C ALA A 185 -19.62 -1.24 12.68
N ARG A 186 -19.37 -2.54 12.47
CA ARG A 186 -18.21 -3.05 11.71
C ARG A 186 -18.65 -3.73 10.41
N PHE A 187 -17.98 -3.39 9.31
CA PHE A 187 -18.27 -3.84 7.96
C PHE A 187 -17.04 -3.67 7.06
N SER A 188 -16.90 -4.53 6.04
CA SER A 188 -15.79 -4.51 5.06
C SER A 188 -16.26 -4.29 3.62
N GLU A 189 -17.58 -4.16 3.41
CA GLU A 189 -18.25 -3.93 2.13
C GLU A 189 -19.60 -3.22 2.38
N ILE A 190 -20.10 -2.44 1.40
CA ILE A 190 -21.38 -1.72 1.49
C ILE A 190 -22.47 -2.54 0.78
N THR A 191 -22.90 -3.65 1.40
CA THR A 191 -23.96 -4.54 0.88
C THR A 191 -25.12 -4.69 1.87
N GLU A 192 -26.34 -5.01 1.40
CA GLU A 192 -27.48 -5.29 2.30
C GLU A 192 -27.13 -6.38 3.33
N GLN A 193 -26.38 -7.40 2.92
CA GLN A 193 -25.93 -8.49 3.79
C GLN A 193 -24.94 -8.02 4.86
N ALA A 194 -23.89 -7.28 4.49
CA ALA A 194 -22.90 -6.79 5.45
C ALA A 194 -23.46 -5.74 6.40
N ILE A 195 -24.23 -4.78 5.90
CA ILE A 195 -24.87 -3.75 6.73
C ILE A 195 -25.88 -4.38 7.70
N ALA A 196 -26.62 -5.41 7.27
CA ALA A 196 -27.47 -6.21 8.18
C ALA A 196 -26.65 -7.01 9.20
N ARG A 197 -25.52 -7.63 8.81
CA ARG A 197 -24.59 -8.29 9.76
C ARG A 197 -24.03 -7.29 10.79
N ALA A 198 -23.69 -6.08 10.36
CA ALA A 198 -23.14 -5.03 11.22
C ALA A 198 -24.15 -4.55 12.28
N LEU A 199 -25.40 -4.26 11.88
CA LEU A 199 -26.48 -3.92 12.82
C LEU A 199 -26.79 -5.06 13.80
N ASN A 200 -26.66 -6.31 13.37
CA ASN A 200 -26.85 -7.45 14.24
C ASN A 200 -25.70 -7.66 15.25
N ASN A 201 -24.52 -7.08 15.02
CA ASN A 201 -23.30 -7.30 15.81
C ASN A 201 -22.60 -5.98 16.20
N LEU A 202 -23.38 -4.99 16.66
CA LEU A 202 -22.84 -3.70 17.11
C LEU A 202 -21.88 -3.87 18.31
N LEU A 203 -20.74 -3.16 18.27
CA LEU A 203 -19.66 -3.19 19.25
C LEU A 203 -19.54 -1.85 20.03
N SER A 204 -18.59 -1.74 20.95
CA SER A 204 -18.05 -0.45 21.40
C SER A 204 -16.99 0.06 20.41
N ILE A 205 -16.54 1.31 20.57
CA ILE A 205 -15.28 1.74 19.97
C ILE A 205 -14.13 0.94 20.60
N ASN A 206 -13.13 0.55 19.80
CA ASN A 206 -11.89 -0.04 20.29
C ASN A 206 -10.87 1.06 20.65
N GLN A 207 -10.76 1.38 21.93
CA GLN A 207 -9.86 2.43 22.43
C GLN A 207 -8.39 2.18 22.06
N ASN A 208 -7.94 0.94 21.92
CA ASN A 208 -6.55 0.63 21.56
C ASN A 208 -6.19 1.17 20.16
N LEU A 209 -7.12 1.12 19.21
CA LEU A 209 -6.88 1.65 17.85
C LEU A 209 -6.88 3.19 17.86
N VAL A 210 -7.78 3.79 18.66
CA VAL A 210 -7.82 5.24 18.89
C VAL A 210 -6.52 5.73 19.51
N ASP A 211 -6.05 5.06 20.56
CA ASP A 211 -4.83 5.40 21.30
C ASP A 211 -3.57 5.28 20.42
N ALA A 212 -3.54 4.34 19.47
CA ALA A 212 -2.44 4.22 18.50
C ALA A 212 -2.42 5.40 17.51
N VAL A 213 -3.58 5.79 16.95
CA VAL A 213 -3.67 6.95 16.04
C VAL A 213 -3.37 8.27 16.78
N ASP A 214 -3.93 8.46 17.97
CA ASP A 214 -3.61 9.57 18.87
C ASP A 214 -2.08 9.66 19.13
N CYS A 215 -1.45 8.52 19.43
CA CYS A 215 0.00 8.44 19.69
C CYS A 215 0.81 8.83 18.46
N ARG A 216 0.46 8.29 17.29
CA ARG A 216 1.08 8.62 16.00
C ARG A 216 0.96 10.11 15.69
N MET A 217 -0.24 10.70 15.86
CA MET A 217 -0.51 12.10 15.59
C MET A 217 0.26 13.04 16.54
N GLU A 218 0.32 12.74 17.83
CA GLU A 218 1.10 13.53 18.80
C GLU A 218 2.61 13.47 18.50
N LEU A 219 3.16 12.29 18.17
CA LEU A 219 4.57 12.14 17.81
C LEU A 219 4.91 12.86 16.51
N ASP A 220 4.12 12.66 15.44
CA ASP A 220 4.35 13.32 14.16
C ASP A 220 4.17 14.85 14.25
N LEU A 221 3.28 15.36 15.12
CA LEU A 221 3.19 16.79 15.44
C LEU A 221 4.43 17.30 16.16
N ARG A 222 4.82 16.70 17.29
CA ARG A 222 5.93 17.18 18.13
C ARG A 222 7.28 17.12 17.41
N ILE A 223 7.61 15.94 16.86
CA ILE A 223 8.86 15.70 16.15
C ILE A 223 8.86 16.50 14.83
N GLY A 224 7.76 16.44 14.07
CA GLY A 224 7.61 17.17 12.81
C GLY A 224 7.79 18.67 13.00
N ALA A 225 7.12 19.27 13.99
CA ALA A 225 7.25 20.69 14.29
C ALA A 225 8.68 21.06 14.74
N ALA A 226 9.26 20.35 15.70
CA ALA A 226 10.58 20.68 16.24
C ALA A 226 11.65 20.70 15.14
N PHE A 227 11.82 19.61 14.40
CA PHE A 227 12.82 19.53 13.34
C PHE A 227 12.49 20.46 12.16
N SER A 228 11.21 20.66 11.80
CA SER A 228 10.82 21.63 10.75
C SER A 228 11.17 23.07 11.12
N ARG A 229 10.88 23.49 12.36
CA ARG A 229 11.23 24.84 12.85
C ARG A 229 12.75 25.01 12.85
N LEU A 230 13.49 24.04 13.41
CA LEU A 230 14.96 24.09 13.49
C LEU A 230 15.61 24.28 12.10
N GLN A 231 15.31 23.40 11.16
CA GLN A 231 15.94 23.47 9.84
C GLN A 231 15.43 24.65 9.01
N THR A 232 14.14 24.99 9.07
CA THR A 232 13.61 26.15 8.32
C THR A 232 14.20 27.46 8.83
N LEU A 233 14.25 27.68 10.14
CA LEU A 233 14.76 28.93 10.72
C LEU A 233 16.27 29.04 10.55
N HIS A 234 17.03 27.95 10.73
CA HIS A 234 18.48 27.97 10.50
C HIS A 234 18.84 28.21 9.03
N ILE A 235 18.20 27.48 8.11
CA ILE A 235 18.53 27.56 6.68
C ILE A 235 18.06 28.89 6.08
N LYS A 236 16.84 29.36 6.38
CA LYS A 236 16.37 30.65 5.85
C LYS A 236 17.13 31.86 6.38
N LYS A 237 17.61 31.83 7.62
CA LYS A 237 18.38 32.95 8.19
C LYS A 237 19.75 33.12 7.51
N ASN A 238 20.40 32.01 7.15
CA ASN A 238 21.82 32.01 6.77
C ASN A 238 22.07 31.66 5.29
N PHE A 239 21.11 31.03 4.60
CA PHE A 239 21.28 30.46 3.25
C PHE A 239 20.09 30.76 2.31
N TYR A 240 19.43 31.91 2.50
CA TYR A 240 18.23 32.31 1.72
C TYR A 240 18.46 32.37 0.19
N GLN A 241 19.70 32.58 -0.25
CA GLN A 241 20.11 32.67 -1.66
C GLN A 241 19.84 31.39 -2.47
N PHE A 242 19.62 30.25 -1.81
CA PHE A 242 19.24 28.99 -2.47
C PHE A 242 17.72 28.80 -2.64
N PHE A 243 16.89 29.75 -2.20
CA PHE A 243 15.42 29.64 -2.14
C PHE A 243 14.70 30.82 -2.83
N GLN A 244 15.28 31.36 -3.90
CA GLN A 244 14.91 32.66 -4.48
C GLN A 244 13.42 32.76 -4.87
N ASP A 245 12.89 31.73 -5.53
CA ASP A 245 11.50 31.64 -5.99
C ASP A 245 10.49 31.20 -4.91
N ASP A 246 10.98 30.58 -3.83
CA ASP A 246 10.12 29.93 -2.82
C ASP A 246 10.46 30.35 -1.38
N ARG A 247 10.72 31.65 -1.20
CA ARG A 247 11.04 32.27 0.10
C ARG A 247 9.99 32.02 1.19
N LYS A 248 8.75 31.64 0.81
CA LYS A 248 7.68 31.27 1.76
C LYS A 248 7.66 29.78 2.13
N SER A 249 8.19 28.85 1.32
CA SER A 249 8.20 27.40 1.63
C SER A 249 8.68 27.06 3.04
N VAL A 250 8.05 26.07 3.68
CA VAL A 250 8.55 25.46 4.92
C VAL A 250 9.41 24.27 4.55
N LEU A 251 10.63 24.19 5.09
CA LEU A 251 11.44 22.99 5.02
C LEU A 251 10.92 22.02 6.08
N SER A 252 9.98 21.17 5.71
CA SER A 252 9.35 20.20 6.61
C SER A 252 10.24 18.99 6.89
N TYR A 253 10.38 18.64 8.16
CA TYR A 253 10.75 17.30 8.60
C TYR A 253 9.47 16.51 8.95
N GLY A 254 9.49 15.19 8.78
CA GLY A 254 8.45 14.27 9.25
C GLY A 254 9.03 12.87 9.44
N SER A 255 8.59 12.15 10.49
CA SER A 255 9.27 10.94 10.98
C SER A 255 9.39 9.81 9.94
N CYS A 256 8.35 9.60 9.11
CA CYS A 256 8.39 8.70 7.97
C CYS A 256 8.78 9.39 6.64
N GLN A 257 8.43 10.68 6.48
CA GLN A 257 8.76 11.46 5.28
C GLN A 257 10.27 11.49 5.01
N PHE A 258 11.08 11.64 6.06
CA PHE A 258 12.54 11.79 5.94
C PHE A 258 13.27 10.50 5.54
N PRO A 259 13.03 9.31 6.13
CA PRO A 259 13.60 8.06 5.62
C PRO A 259 13.04 7.64 4.25
N THR A 260 11.81 8.03 3.91
CA THR A 260 11.26 7.83 2.55
C THR A 260 12.07 8.60 1.49
N LEU A 261 12.47 9.85 1.80
CA LEU A 261 13.43 10.62 1.00
C LEU A 261 14.84 9.98 1.03
N GLY A 262 15.23 9.40 2.16
CA GLY A 262 16.48 8.68 2.35
C GLY A 262 16.71 7.59 1.31
N PHE A 263 15.72 6.73 1.05
CA PHE A 263 15.81 5.68 0.01
C PHE A 263 16.05 6.24 -1.40
N VAL A 264 15.43 7.38 -1.74
CA VAL A 264 15.62 8.04 -3.05
C VAL A 264 17.03 8.62 -3.17
N VAL A 265 17.53 9.28 -2.11
CA VAL A 265 18.89 9.83 -2.11
C VAL A 265 19.95 8.73 -2.10
N GLU A 266 19.72 7.64 -1.37
CA GLU A 266 20.60 6.47 -1.35
C GLU A 266 20.72 5.84 -2.75
N ARG A 267 19.61 5.51 -3.42
CA ARG A 267 19.65 5.02 -4.81
C ARG A 267 20.25 6.04 -5.78
N TYR A 268 20.03 7.35 -5.58
CA TYR A 268 20.64 8.37 -6.43
C TYR A 268 22.16 8.42 -6.27
N LYS A 269 22.69 8.25 -5.05
CA LYS A 269 24.13 8.12 -4.79
C LYS A 269 24.70 6.82 -5.33
N GLU A 270 24.07 5.69 -5.05
CA GLU A 270 24.41 4.38 -5.64
C GLU A 270 24.52 4.45 -7.17
N ASN A 271 23.70 5.26 -7.83
CA ASN A 271 23.71 5.46 -9.28
C ASN A 271 24.80 6.44 -9.78
N ARG A 272 25.14 7.46 -8.98
CA ARG A 272 26.13 8.52 -9.31
C ARG A 272 27.57 8.17 -8.95
N GLU A 273 27.77 7.40 -7.89
CA GLU A 273 29.07 6.97 -7.38
C GLU A 273 29.51 5.63 -8.01
N PHE A 274 28.65 5.04 -8.85
CA PHE A 274 28.91 3.80 -9.60
C PHE A 274 30.02 3.97 -10.65
N VAL A 275 31.11 3.23 -10.49
CA VAL A 275 32.12 3.07 -11.54
C VAL A 275 31.72 1.87 -12.41
N SER A 276 31.58 2.10 -13.71
CA SER A 276 31.22 1.06 -14.67
C SER A 276 32.45 0.21 -15.04
N GLU A 277 32.54 -0.99 -14.46
CA GLU A 277 33.53 -2.01 -14.80
C GLU A 277 33.18 -2.74 -16.12
N GLU A 278 34.18 -3.03 -16.95
CA GLU A 278 34.05 -3.91 -18.12
C GLU A 278 34.06 -5.37 -17.68
N PHE A 279 33.12 -6.16 -18.19
CA PHE A 279 33.07 -7.60 -17.99
C PHE A 279 32.98 -8.33 -19.32
N TRP A 280 33.56 -9.53 -19.37
CA TRP A 280 33.36 -10.50 -20.43
C TRP A 280 32.42 -11.59 -19.94
N LYS A 281 31.56 -12.07 -20.84
CA LYS A 281 30.74 -13.25 -20.65
C LYS A 281 30.77 -14.07 -21.92
N LEU A 282 30.49 -15.36 -21.80
CA LEU A 282 30.26 -16.20 -22.97
C LEU A 282 28.79 -16.20 -23.37
N SER A 283 28.52 -16.39 -24.66
CA SER A 283 27.19 -16.74 -25.18
C SER A 283 27.33 -17.80 -26.26
N GLY A 284 26.53 -18.86 -26.13
CA GLY A 284 26.48 -19.97 -27.07
C GLY A 284 25.34 -19.82 -28.07
N LYS A 285 25.49 -20.40 -29.25
CA LYS A 285 24.47 -20.40 -30.29
C LYS A 285 24.59 -21.65 -31.15
N ASP A 286 23.51 -22.40 -31.29
CA ASP A 286 23.44 -23.47 -32.29
C ASP A 286 23.26 -22.85 -33.69
N GLY A 287 24.25 -23.04 -34.55
CA GLY A 287 24.24 -22.54 -35.94
C GLY A 287 23.19 -23.21 -36.82
N ASN A 288 22.75 -24.43 -36.51
CA ASN A 288 21.77 -25.17 -37.32
C ASN A 288 20.34 -24.72 -37.06
N THR A 289 20.03 -24.36 -35.81
CA THR A 289 18.66 -24.05 -35.36
C THR A 289 18.45 -22.58 -35.00
N ASN A 290 19.52 -21.78 -35.02
CA ASN A 290 19.54 -20.37 -34.63
C ASN A 290 19.25 -20.12 -33.12
N VAL A 291 19.14 -21.17 -32.29
CA VAL A 291 18.86 -21.06 -30.84
C VAL A 291 20.06 -20.47 -30.10
N GLY A 292 19.80 -19.47 -29.24
CA GLY A 292 20.80 -18.81 -28.39
C GLY A 292 20.77 -19.28 -26.94
N PHE A 293 21.95 -19.43 -26.33
CA PHE A 293 22.22 -20.01 -25.03
C PHE A 293 23.08 -19.05 -24.17
N LEU A 294 22.62 -18.78 -22.94
CA LEU A 294 23.24 -17.89 -21.95
C LEU A 294 24.22 -18.67 -21.06
N TRP A 295 25.42 -18.17 -20.81
CA TRP A 295 26.35 -18.78 -19.85
C TRP A 295 25.77 -18.79 -18.42
N GLU A 296 26.03 -19.86 -17.68
CA GLU A 296 25.53 -20.23 -16.34
C GLU A 296 26.70 -20.82 -15.55
N ARG A 297 26.84 -20.47 -14.28
CA ARG A 297 27.88 -21.02 -13.40
C ARG A 297 27.29 -21.21 -12.02
N GLU A 298 27.36 -22.43 -11.48
CA GLU A 298 26.66 -22.77 -10.25
C GLU A 298 27.31 -22.06 -9.04
N GLY A 299 26.55 -21.18 -8.39
CA GLY A 299 27.03 -20.35 -7.28
C GLY A 299 28.03 -19.24 -7.65
N LEU A 300 28.33 -19.02 -8.94
CA LEU A 300 29.39 -18.11 -9.40
C LEU A 300 28.88 -17.09 -10.43
N SER A 301 29.60 -15.97 -10.55
CA SER A 301 29.28 -14.94 -11.54
C SER A 301 29.51 -15.43 -12.98
N THR A 302 28.51 -15.21 -13.84
CA THR A 302 28.57 -15.36 -15.30
C THR A 302 29.09 -14.10 -16.01
N GLN A 303 29.61 -13.15 -15.24
CA GLN A 303 30.32 -11.96 -15.67
C GLN A 303 31.70 -11.99 -15.02
N LEU A 304 32.77 -12.07 -15.82
CA LEU A 304 34.15 -12.06 -15.34
C LEU A 304 34.86 -10.79 -15.80
N PHE A 305 35.70 -10.25 -14.93
CA PHE A 305 36.41 -8.97 -15.10
C PHE A 305 37.87 -9.15 -15.54
N ASP A 306 38.25 -10.38 -15.91
CA ASP A 306 39.55 -10.76 -16.47
C ASP A 306 39.33 -11.35 -17.87
N ARG A 307 39.89 -10.70 -18.90
CA ARG A 307 39.76 -11.10 -20.30
C ARG A 307 40.49 -12.40 -20.61
N GLU A 308 41.67 -12.62 -20.06
CA GLU A 308 42.50 -13.79 -20.39
C GLU A 308 41.92 -15.05 -19.73
N ALA A 309 41.34 -14.91 -18.54
CA ALA A 309 40.56 -15.98 -17.92
C ALA A 309 39.37 -16.42 -18.78
N VAL A 310 38.64 -15.48 -19.41
CA VAL A 310 37.52 -15.84 -20.31
C VAL A 310 38.03 -16.38 -21.66
N LEU A 311 39.17 -15.87 -22.15
CA LEU A 311 39.78 -16.34 -23.40
C LEU A 311 40.26 -17.81 -23.29
N ALA A 312 40.92 -18.18 -22.20
CA ALA A 312 41.35 -19.56 -21.93
C ALA A 312 40.16 -20.54 -21.80
N ILE A 313 39.00 -20.05 -21.34
CA ILE A 313 37.76 -20.84 -21.27
C ILE A 313 37.14 -21.01 -22.68
N TYR A 314 37.15 -19.96 -23.50
CA TYR A 314 36.45 -19.86 -24.79
C TYR A 314 36.85 -20.94 -25.82
N GLU A 315 38.06 -21.48 -25.79
CA GLU A 315 38.63 -22.30 -26.88
C GLU A 315 38.14 -23.77 -26.93
N SER A 316 37.30 -24.24 -26.01
CA SER A 316 37.30 -25.67 -25.59
C SER A 316 35.94 -26.44 -25.56
N CYS A 317 34.93 -26.10 -26.37
CA CYS A 317 33.56 -26.02 -25.83
C CYS A 317 32.35 -26.78 -26.52
N ASN A 318 31.61 -27.69 -25.83
CA ASN A 318 30.26 -28.27 -26.25
C ASN A 318 29.41 -29.00 -25.10
N ALA A 319 28.06 -29.27 -25.18
CA ALA A 319 26.86 -28.62 -24.47
C ALA A 319 25.75 -29.32 -23.44
N VAL A 320 25.47 -28.95 -22.10
CA VAL A 320 24.24 -29.12 -21.07
C VAL A 320 23.58 -27.91 -20.12
N ILE A 321 22.23 -27.64 -19.80
CA ILE A 321 21.48 -26.37 -19.19
C ILE A 321 20.71 -26.35 -17.77
N HIS A 322 20.39 -25.17 -17.07
CA HIS A 322 19.20 -24.81 -16.12
C HIS A 322 18.67 -23.27 -15.90
N SER A 323 17.53 -22.85 -15.17
CA SER A 323 17.02 -21.38 -14.91
C SER A 323 15.73 -21.01 -13.95
N ALA A 324 15.20 -19.73 -13.76
CA ALA A 324 14.16 -19.19 -12.71
C ALA A 324 13.00 -18.06 -13.05
N ARG A 325 12.26 -17.32 -12.09
CA ARG A 325 10.96 -16.45 -12.27
C ARG A 325 10.32 -15.46 -11.12
N VAL A 326 9.30 -14.53 -11.39
CA VAL A 326 8.15 -13.75 -10.61
C VAL A 326 8.28 -12.45 -9.63
N ASN A 327 7.28 -11.68 -9.01
CA ASN A 327 6.11 -10.72 -9.41
C ASN A 327 5.50 -9.55 -8.39
N GLU A 328 4.14 -9.37 -8.11
CA GLU A 328 3.20 -8.63 -7.08
C GLU A 328 2.81 -7.06 -6.83
N LEU A 329 1.72 -6.72 -6.01
CA LEU A 329 0.51 -5.73 -6.07
C LEU A 329 0.51 -4.14 -6.19
N GLU A 330 0.66 -3.26 -5.17
CA GLU A 330 0.53 -1.76 -5.40
C GLU A 330 1.47 -1.32 -6.54
N LYS A 331 2.60 -2.02 -6.50
CA LYS A 331 3.66 -2.21 -7.46
C LYS A 331 3.08 -2.62 -8.85
N LEU A 332 2.15 -3.58 -8.99
CA LEU A 332 1.35 -3.85 -10.22
C LEU A 332 0.49 -2.66 -10.67
N GLY A 333 -0.18 -1.94 -9.76
CA GLY A 333 -0.99 -0.77 -10.12
C GLY A 333 -0.16 0.30 -10.84
N SER A 334 0.99 0.64 -10.27
CA SER A 334 1.98 1.52 -10.89
C SER A 334 2.64 0.90 -12.14
N ARG A 335 3.05 -0.38 -12.08
CA ARG A 335 3.77 -1.12 -13.14
C ARG A 335 2.93 -1.36 -14.39
N TYR A 336 1.64 -1.69 -14.26
CA TYR A 336 0.74 -2.09 -15.34
C TYR A 336 -0.19 -0.97 -15.79
N LEU A 337 -0.87 -0.26 -14.88
CA LEU A 337 -1.82 0.80 -15.25
C LEU A 337 -1.11 2.14 -15.58
N LYS A 338 0.18 2.26 -15.23
CA LYS A 338 0.98 3.50 -15.31
C LYS A 338 0.37 4.68 -14.56
N MET A 339 -0.36 4.37 -13.48
CA MET A 339 -0.97 5.34 -12.59
C MET A 339 -0.04 5.64 -11.42
N ASN A 340 0.01 6.92 -11.00
CA ASN A 340 0.56 7.31 -9.70
C ASN A 340 -0.26 6.60 -8.60
N VAL A 341 0.40 6.07 -7.58
CA VAL A 341 -0.22 5.16 -6.59
C VAL A 341 -1.34 5.85 -5.81
N LYS A 342 -1.23 7.15 -5.51
CA LYS A 342 -2.32 7.92 -4.89
C LYS A 342 -3.59 7.93 -5.77
N ARG A 343 -3.47 8.03 -7.10
CA ARG A 343 -4.63 7.89 -8.02
C ARG A 343 -5.22 6.48 -8.04
N VAL A 344 -4.41 5.45 -7.81
CA VAL A 344 -4.89 4.06 -7.66
C VAL A 344 -5.72 3.93 -6.37
N VAL A 345 -5.19 4.39 -5.23
CA VAL A 345 -5.87 4.35 -3.93
C VAL A 345 -7.14 5.23 -3.93
N GLU A 346 -7.08 6.46 -4.44
CA GLU A 346 -8.26 7.35 -4.57
C GLU A 346 -9.36 6.76 -5.48
N SER A 347 -8.99 5.97 -6.48
CA SER A 347 -9.96 5.26 -7.34
C SER A 347 -10.56 4.05 -6.63
N ALA A 348 -9.74 3.28 -5.91
CA ALA A 348 -10.20 2.15 -5.10
C ALA A 348 -11.15 2.59 -3.98
N GLU A 349 -10.84 3.68 -3.27
CA GLU A 349 -11.73 4.27 -2.26
C GLU A 349 -13.10 4.65 -2.84
N LYS A 350 -13.16 5.26 -4.03
CA LYS A 350 -14.43 5.59 -4.71
C LYS A 350 -15.20 4.33 -5.12
N LEU A 351 -14.52 3.30 -5.61
CA LEU A 351 -15.15 2.02 -5.96
C LEU A 351 -15.78 1.35 -4.72
N TYR A 352 -15.08 1.35 -3.58
CA TYR A 352 -15.59 0.86 -2.29
C TYR A 352 -16.79 1.68 -1.79
N GLN A 353 -16.69 3.01 -1.76
CA GLN A 353 -17.77 3.92 -1.34
C GLN A 353 -19.05 3.76 -2.19
N ARG A 354 -18.88 3.38 -3.46
CA ARG A 354 -19.96 3.08 -4.42
C ARG A 354 -20.43 1.60 -4.41
N GLY A 355 -19.83 0.75 -3.56
CA GLY A 355 -20.22 -0.66 -3.37
C GLY A 355 -19.73 -1.64 -4.43
N PHE A 356 -18.70 -1.28 -5.21
CA PHE A 356 -18.16 -2.14 -6.28
C PHE A 356 -17.07 -3.12 -5.81
N ILE A 357 -16.28 -2.75 -4.81
CA ILE A 357 -15.20 -3.58 -4.24
C ILE A 357 -15.30 -3.59 -2.70
N SER A 358 -14.59 -4.53 -2.07
CA SER A 358 -14.38 -4.53 -0.62
C SER A 358 -13.44 -3.39 -0.19
N TYR A 359 -13.33 -3.17 1.11
CA TYR A 359 -12.49 -2.12 1.67
C TYR A 359 -11.03 -2.22 1.14
N PRO A 360 -10.45 -1.13 0.60
CA PRO A 360 -9.21 -1.20 -0.18
C PRO A 360 -7.93 -0.98 0.64
N ARG A 361 -8.03 -0.72 1.95
CA ARG A 361 -6.88 -0.64 2.87
C ARG A 361 -6.88 -1.87 3.77
N THR A 362 -6.11 -2.89 3.38
CA THR A 362 -5.99 -4.15 4.12
C THR A 362 -4.63 -4.76 3.82
N GLU A 363 -4.03 -5.40 4.83
CA GLU A 363 -2.84 -6.23 4.64
C GLU A 363 -3.18 -7.71 4.44
N THR A 364 -4.47 -8.07 4.53
CA THR A 364 -4.94 -9.45 4.40
C THR A 364 -4.77 -9.97 2.97
N ASN A 365 -4.07 -11.10 2.83
CA ASN A 365 -3.89 -11.81 1.57
C ASN A 365 -4.40 -13.27 1.60
N CYS A 366 -5.27 -13.60 2.54
CA CYS A 366 -5.99 -14.87 2.62
C CYS A 366 -7.49 -14.68 2.90
N TYR A 367 -8.35 -15.45 2.23
CA TYR A 367 -9.77 -15.57 2.57
C TYR A 367 -9.96 -16.66 3.64
N SER A 368 -10.94 -16.46 4.54
CA SER A 368 -11.38 -17.52 5.45
C SER A 368 -12.08 -18.65 4.68
N ALA A 369 -12.13 -19.86 5.26
CA ALA A 369 -12.78 -21.02 4.64
C ALA A 369 -14.30 -20.87 4.48
N GLU A 370 -14.91 -19.92 5.20
CA GLU A 370 -16.35 -19.60 5.17
C GLU A 370 -16.68 -18.46 4.19
N TYR A 371 -15.70 -17.89 3.49
CA TYR A 371 -15.91 -16.76 2.60
C TYR A 371 -16.61 -17.18 1.29
N ASP A 372 -17.77 -16.59 0.99
CA ASP A 372 -18.64 -16.97 -0.14
C ASP A 372 -18.11 -16.47 -1.49
N LEU A 373 -17.07 -17.16 -1.97
CA LEU A 373 -16.42 -16.90 -3.26
C LEU A 373 -17.29 -17.34 -4.46
N ASP A 374 -18.09 -18.40 -4.30
CA ASP A 374 -19.03 -18.86 -5.33
C ASP A 374 -20.03 -17.77 -5.72
N THR A 375 -20.65 -17.09 -4.74
CA THR A 375 -21.54 -15.95 -5.01
C THR A 375 -20.79 -14.79 -5.70
N ILE A 376 -19.54 -14.51 -5.33
CA ILE A 376 -18.76 -13.41 -5.92
C ILE A 376 -18.42 -13.70 -7.38
N VAL A 377 -17.88 -14.89 -7.70
CA VAL A 377 -17.60 -15.27 -9.10
C VAL A 377 -18.90 -15.36 -9.90
N THR A 378 -19.98 -15.87 -9.31
CA THR A 378 -21.32 -15.90 -9.94
C THR A 378 -21.80 -14.51 -10.35
N ARG A 379 -21.60 -13.47 -9.53
CA ARG A 379 -21.91 -12.08 -9.92
C ARG A 379 -21.12 -11.63 -11.16
N LEU A 380 -19.84 -12.00 -11.26
CA LEU A 380 -18.95 -11.61 -12.37
C LEU A 380 -19.25 -12.32 -13.70
N THR A 381 -20.05 -13.40 -13.71
CA THR A 381 -20.49 -14.08 -14.94
C THR A 381 -21.24 -13.16 -15.92
N GLN A 382 -21.86 -12.10 -15.40
CA GLN A 382 -22.61 -11.12 -16.18
C GLN A 382 -21.72 -10.03 -16.83
N ASN A 383 -20.39 -10.16 -16.77
CA ASN A 383 -19.48 -9.17 -17.34
C ASN A 383 -19.11 -9.47 -18.81
N ASN A 384 -19.07 -8.43 -19.64
CA ASN A 384 -18.73 -8.58 -21.06
C ASN A 384 -17.27 -8.98 -21.32
N GLU A 385 -16.32 -8.64 -20.45
CA GLU A 385 -14.89 -8.85 -20.69
C GLU A 385 -14.31 -10.12 -20.06
N TRP A 386 -14.93 -10.65 -19.00
CA TRP A 386 -14.45 -11.83 -18.26
C TRP A 386 -15.56 -12.80 -17.83
N GLY A 387 -16.82 -12.53 -18.18
CA GLY A 387 -17.96 -13.34 -17.75
C GLY A 387 -17.96 -14.77 -18.27
N HIS A 388 -17.28 -15.06 -19.38
CA HIS A 388 -17.04 -16.43 -19.84
C HIS A 388 -16.16 -17.20 -18.86
N PHE A 389 -14.95 -16.69 -18.58
CA PHE A 389 -14.02 -17.29 -17.62
C PHE A 389 -14.65 -17.47 -16.23
N ALA A 390 -15.44 -16.50 -15.77
CA ALA A 390 -16.17 -16.60 -14.51
C ALA A 390 -17.26 -17.71 -14.51
N ARG A 391 -17.90 -18.00 -15.66
CA ARG A 391 -18.82 -19.15 -15.77
C ARG A 391 -18.06 -20.47 -15.63
N ASP A 392 -16.93 -20.58 -16.31
CA ASP A 392 -16.11 -21.80 -16.32
C ASP A 392 -15.57 -22.13 -14.92
N GLU A 393 -15.17 -21.12 -14.14
CA GLU A 393 -14.71 -21.28 -12.75
C GLU A 393 -15.85 -21.66 -11.77
N VAL A 394 -17.08 -21.19 -11.98
CA VAL A 394 -18.25 -21.64 -11.19
C VAL A 394 -18.66 -23.07 -11.55
N GLN A 395 -18.54 -23.45 -12.83
CA GLN A 395 -18.84 -24.83 -13.28
C GLN A 395 -17.71 -25.83 -12.96
N ARG A 396 -16.51 -25.35 -12.58
CA ARG A 396 -15.37 -26.21 -12.27
C ARG A 396 -15.63 -27.04 -11.01
N ARG A 397 -15.41 -28.36 -11.11
CA ARG A 397 -15.59 -29.31 -9.99
C ARG A 397 -14.86 -28.82 -8.72
N GLY A 398 -15.63 -28.54 -7.68
CA GLY A 398 -15.13 -28.10 -6.39
C GLY A 398 -14.93 -26.58 -6.23
N GLY A 399 -15.58 -25.77 -7.09
CA GLY A 399 -15.79 -24.32 -6.93
C GLY A 399 -14.55 -23.44 -7.10
N PRO A 400 -14.70 -22.11 -7.10
CA PRO A 400 -13.60 -21.15 -7.02
C PRO A 400 -12.69 -21.48 -5.81
N ARG A 401 -11.37 -21.50 -6.00
CA ARG A 401 -10.41 -21.92 -4.97
C ARG A 401 -9.32 -20.88 -4.77
N PRO A 402 -9.35 -20.12 -3.66
CA PRO A 402 -8.50 -18.96 -3.49
C PRO A 402 -7.05 -19.35 -3.22
N ARG A 403 -6.14 -18.60 -3.86
CA ARG A 403 -4.72 -18.62 -3.53
C ARG A 403 -4.43 -17.76 -2.30
N ASN A 404 -4.59 -18.35 -1.13
CA ASN A 404 -4.26 -17.69 0.12
C ASN A 404 -2.75 -17.52 0.33
N GLY A 405 -2.37 -16.35 0.85
CA GLY A 405 -1.06 -16.05 1.43
C GLY A 405 -0.97 -16.42 2.91
N ARG A 406 -0.39 -15.52 3.72
CA ARG A 406 -0.11 -15.71 5.15
C ARG A 406 -0.34 -14.46 6.03
N LYS A 407 -0.69 -13.30 5.46
CA LYS A 407 -1.00 -12.07 6.21
C LYS A 407 -2.52 -11.97 6.43
N THR A 408 -2.91 -11.55 7.62
CA THR A 408 -4.26 -11.02 7.90
C THR A 408 -4.17 -9.88 8.92
N ASP A 409 -5.10 -8.93 8.83
CA ASP A 409 -5.32 -7.85 9.79
C ASP A 409 -6.50 -8.14 10.75
N GLU A 410 -7.11 -9.33 10.66
CA GLU A 410 -8.30 -9.77 11.40
C GLU A 410 -9.55 -8.87 11.27
N ALA A 411 -9.52 -7.88 10.36
CA ALA A 411 -10.57 -6.88 10.19
C ALA A 411 -11.21 -6.92 8.79
N HIS A 412 -10.44 -7.24 7.75
CA HIS A 412 -10.87 -7.20 6.36
C HIS A 412 -10.42 -8.42 5.55
N PRO A 413 -11.23 -8.89 4.58
CA PRO A 413 -10.81 -9.84 3.56
C PRO A 413 -9.91 -9.14 2.51
N PRO A 414 -9.14 -9.90 1.70
CA PRO A 414 -8.35 -9.34 0.60
C PRO A 414 -9.21 -8.52 -0.38
N ILE A 415 -8.61 -7.52 -1.04
CA ILE A 415 -9.33 -6.63 -1.97
C ILE A 415 -9.95 -7.43 -3.13
N HIS A 416 -11.28 -7.41 -3.24
CA HIS A 416 -12.05 -8.17 -4.24
C HIS A 416 -13.27 -7.40 -4.74
N PRO A 417 -13.82 -7.73 -5.92
CA PRO A 417 -15.06 -7.14 -6.40
C PRO A 417 -16.27 -7.67 -5.62
N VAL A 418 -17.15 -6.76 -5.23
CA VAL A 418 -18.38 -7.02 -4.46
C VAL A 418 -19.61 -7.01 -5.38
N LYS A 419 -19.64 -6.11 -6.36
CA LYS A 419 -20.71 -5.97 -7.35
C LYS A 419 -20.12 -6.03 -8.75
N ASN A 420 -20.78 -6.74 -9.68
CA ASN A 420 -20.45 -6.64 -11.11
C ASN A 420 -20.74 -5.23 -11.66
N ALA A 421 -19.94 -4.79 -12.62
CA ALA A 421 -20.07 -3.51 -13.28
C ALA A 421 -19.47 -3.54 -14.68
N ASN A 422 -20.10 -2.82 -15.61
CA ASN A 422 -19.53 -2.56 -16.93
C ASN A 422 -18.86 -1.17 -16.97
N ARG A 423 -18.01 -0.94 -17.98
CA ARG A 423 -17.27 0.32 -18.17
C ARG A 423 -18.15 1.57 -18.23
N SER A 424 -19.41 1.44 -18.66
CA SER A 424 -20.43 2.49 -18.67
C SER A 424 -20.99 2.87 -17.29
N GLU A 425 -20.76 2.07 -16.24
CA GLU A 425 -21.17 2.36 -14.86
C GLU A 425 -20.09 3.10 -14.06
N MET A 426 -18.89 3.29 -14.61
CA MET A 426 -17.78 3.98 -13.93
C MET A 426 -17.82 5.49 -14.16
N ALA A 427 -17.45 6.26 -13.13
CA ALA A 427 -17.48 7.73 -13.24
C ALA A 427 -16.35 8.28 -14.14
N ASN A 428 -15.32 7.48 -14.41
CA ASN A 428 -14.15 7.83 -15.22
C ASN A 428 -13.35 6.57 -15.61
N MET A 429 -12.35 6.75 -16.48
CA MET A 429 -11.49 5.66 -16.96
C MET A 429 -10.49 5.12 -15.94
N ASP A 430 -10.15 5.87 -14.89
CA ASP A 430 -9.22 5.40 -13.85
C ASP A 430 -9.93 4.42 -12.89
N GLU A 431 -11.17 4.74 -12.48
CA GLU A 431 -12.06 3.82 -11.77
C GLU A 431 -12.28 2.52 -12.56
N TRP A 432 -12.50 2.59 -13.88
CA TRP A 432 -12.59 1.37 -14.69
C TRP A 432 -11.29 0.55 -14.66
N LYS A 433 -10.13 1.15 -14.92
CA LYS A 433 -8.84 0.43 -14.93
C LYS A 433 -8.52 -0.27 -13.60
N VAL A 434 -8.83 0.39 -12.48
CA VAL A 434 -8.59 -0.15 -11.14
C VAL A 434 -9.61 -1.26 -10.84
N TYR A 435 -10.88 -1.08 -11.19
CA TYR A 435 -11.91 -2.11 -11.06
C TYR A 435 -11.61 -3.35 -11.91
N GLU A 436 -11.21 -3.15 -13.17
CA GLU A 436 -10.78 -4.21 -14.10
C GLU A 436 -9.58 -4.98 -13.53
N LEU A 437 -8.53 -4.29 -13.08
CA LEU A 437 -7.36 -4.94 -12.47
C LEU A 437 -7.75 -5.80 -11.25
N ILE A 438 -8.61 -5.28 -10.38
CA ILE A 438 -9.11 -6.00 -9.20
C ILE A 438 -9.95 -7.22 -9.61
N CYS A 439 -10.85 -7.09 -10.59
CA CYS A 439 -11.68 -8.20 -11.08
C CYS A 439 -10.84 -9.30 -11.74
N ARG A 440 -9.91 -8.92 -12.62
CA ARG A 440 -9.01 -9.86 -13.31
C ARG A 440 -8.06 -10.54 -12.32
N TYR A 441 -7.53 -9.82 -11.32
CA TYR A 441 -6.67 -10.41 -10.28
C TYR A 441 -7.44 -11.34 -9.35
N PHE A 442 -8.65 -10.97 -8.94
CA PHE A 442 -9.53 -11.83 -8.16
C PHE A 442 -9.86 -13.13 -8.90
N LEU A 443 -10.32 -13.04 -10.16
CA LEU A 443 -10.60 -14.22 -10.99
C LEU A 443 -9.35 -15.08 -11.21
N ALA A 444 -8.17 -14.48 -11.32
CA ALA A 444 -6.91 -15.20 -11.41
C ALA A 444 -6.54 -15.94 -10.12
N THR A 445 -6.74 -15.31 -8.96
CA THR A 445 -6.39 -15.90 -7.65
C THR A 445 -7.36 -16.98 -7.20
N VAL A 446 -8.59 -17.06 -7.73
CA VAL A 446 -9.54 -18.17 -7.47
C VAL A 446 -9.54 -19.29 -8.52
N SER A 447 -8.70 -19.16 -9.55
CA SER A 447 -8.53 -20.12 -10.65
C SER A 447 -7.31 -21.05 -10.44
N ARG A 448 -7.09 -21.95 -11.40
CA ARG A 448 -5.95 -22.87 -11.49
C ARG A 448 -4.66 -22.14 -11.91
N ASP A 449 -3.53 -22.60 -11.35
CA ASP A 449 -2.18 -22.30 -11.84
C ASP A 449 -2.12 -22.55 -13.36
N ALA A 450 -1.46 -21.68 -14.12
CA ALA A 450 -1.14 -21.99 -15.52
C ALA A 450 -0.11 -23.12 -15.56
N SER A 451 -0.26 -24.10 -16.44
CA SER A 451 0.67 -25.24 -16.53
C SER A 451 1.32 -25.32 -17.91
N GLY A 452 2.57 -25.74 -17.94
CA GLY A 452 3.29 -25.97 -19.17
C GLY A 452 4.56 -26.78 -18.95
N ARG A 453 5.01 -27.44 -20.01
CA ARG A 453 6.31 -28.11 -20.04
C ARG A 453 7.38 -27.08 -20.35
N GLU A 454 8.19 -26.78 -19.35
CA GLU A 454 9.42 -26.02 -19.56
C GLU A 454 10.50 -26.99 -20.01
N THR A 455 10.93 -26.83 -21.26
CA THR A 455 12.01 -27.62 -21.85
C THR A 455 13.32 -26.88 -21.67
N LYS A 456 14.19 -27.43 -20.83
CA LYS A 456 15.59 -27.03 -20.71
C LYS A 456 16.47 -28.13 -21.33
N ILE A 457 16.72 -27.93 -22.64
CA ILE A 457 17.67 -28.65 -23.53
C ILE A 457 19.12 -28.57 -22.99
N LYS A 458 20.20 -28.73 -23.74
CA LYS A 458 21.55 -28.93 -23.19
C LYS A 458 22.62 -27.96 -23.83
N ALA A 459 23.37 -27.13 -23.04
CA ALA A 459 24.46 -26.22 -23.49
C ALA A 459 25.84 -26.00 -22.72
N LYS A 460 26.11 -26.43 -21.46
CA LYS A 460 27.45 -26.69 -20.80
C LYS A 460 28.52 -27.38 -21.63
N VAL A 461 29.73 -26.85 -21.55
CA VAL A 461 30.69 -26.67 -22.61
C VAL A 461 32.08 -26.97 -22.02
N ASN A 462 32.67 -28.13 -22.33
CA ASN A 462 33.72 -28.72 -21.48
C ASN A 462 33.21 -28.76 -20.01
N GLU A 463 33.69 -27.89 -19.13
CA GLU A 463 33.19 -27.78 -17.75
C GLU A 463 32.18 -26.64 -17.49
N GLU A 464 32.02 -25.68 -18.41
CA GLU A 464 31.32 -24.41 -18.18
C GLU A 464 29.87 -24.41 -18.68
N ILE A 465 28.86 -24.02 -17.88
CA ILE A 465 27.43 -24.27 -18.21
C ILE A 465 26.82 -23.22 -19.14
N PHE A 466 26.02 -23.59 -20.13
CA PHE A 466 25.20 -22.64 -20.92
C PHE A 466 23.75 -23.08 -20.98
N THR A 467 22.85 -22.13 -21.26
CA THR A 467 21.43 -22.17 -20.89
C THR A 467 20.49 -21.41 -21.84
N ALA A 468 19.63 -22.15 -22.50
CA ALA A 468 18.47 -21.70 -23.28
C ALA A 468 17.17 -22.34 -22.74
N THR A 469 16.30 -21.54 -22.14
CA THR A 469 14.98 -22.03 -21.70
C THR A 469 13.98 -21.98 -22.84
N GLY A 470 13.19 -23.04 -23.01
CA GLY A 470 11.98 -23.12 -23.83
C GLY A 470 10.76 -23.43 -22.96
N LEU A 471 9.57 -23.10 -23.45
CA LEU A 471 8.31 -23.27 -22.72
C LEU A 471 7.19 -23.56 -23.72
N ILE A 472 6.45 -24.64 -23.48
CA ILE A 472 5.21 -24.95 -24.19
C ILE A 472 4.08 -24.91 -23.15
N ILE A 473 3.06 -24.11 -23.41
CA ILE A 473 1.95 -23.90 -22.48
C ILE A 473 0.88 -24.96 -22.73
N ASP A 474 0.70 -25.88 -21.78
CA ASP A 474 -0.27 -26.98 -21.88
C ASP A 474 -1.68 -26.53 -21.44
N ASP A 475 -1.75 -25.65 -20.44
CA ASP A 475 -2.99 -25.01 -19.99
C ASP A 475 -2.69 -23.58 -19.54
N ARG A 476 -3.36 -22.59 -20.13
CA ARG A 476 -3.16 -21.18 -19.78
C ARG A 476 -3.70 -20.82 -18.39
N GLY A 477 -4.61 -21.61 -17.81
CA GLY A 477 -5.19 -21.37 -16.48
C GLY A 477 -5.61 -19.90 -16.27
N TYR A 478 -5.15 -19.30 -15.18
CA TYR A 478 -5.40 -17.88 -14.84
C TYR A 478 -4.97 -16.85 -15.92
N LEU A 479 -4.03 -17.19 -16.81
CA LEU A 479 -3.54 -16.27 -17.85
C LEU A 479 -4.60 -15.97 -18.92
N GLN A 480 -5.71 -16.72 -18.96
CA GLN A 480 -6.85 -16.43 -19.83
C GLN A 480 -7.60 -15.16 -19.40
N VAL A 481 -7.60 -14.82 -18.09
CA VAL A 481 -8.27 -13.62 -17.55
C VAL A 481 -7.30 -12.50 -17.20
N TYR A 482 -6.02 -12.83 -16.97
CA TYR A 482 -5.00 -11.92 -16.43
C TYR A 482 -3.87 -11.60 -17.44
N PRO A 483 -4.07 -10.66 -18.39
CA PRO A 483 -3.17 -10.40 -19.51
C PRO A 483 -1.86 -9.66 -19.13
N TYR A 484 -1.70 -9.30 -17.85
CA TYR A 484 -0.53 -8.56 -17.35
C TYR A 484 0.66 -9.48 -17.09
N ASP A 485 0.40 -10.72 -16.65
CA ASP A 485 1.38 -11.80 -16.64
C ASP A 485 1.50 -12.38 -18.05
N LYS A 486 2.72 -12.45 -18.58
CA LYS A 486 2.96 -12.91 -19.96
C LYS A 486 3.77 -14.20 -19.98
N TRP A 487 3.09 -15.28 -20.34
CA TRP A 487 3.73 -16.46 -20.90
C TRP A 487 3.57 -16.43 -22.43
N SER A 488 4.67 -16.70 -23.12
CA SER A 488 4.73 -16.88 -24.56
C SER A 488 5.30 -18.27 -24.83
N ASP A 489 4.67 -19.01 -25.73
CA ASP A 489 5.23 -20.25 -26.24
C ASP A 489 6.58 -19.98 -26.91
N LYS A 490 7.57 -20.75 -26.49
CA LYS A 490 8.90 -20.82 -27.07
C LYS A 490 9.26 -22.29 -27.11
N GLU A 491 8.66 -23.00 -28.05
CA GLU A 491 9.11 -24.32 -28.44
C GLU A 491 10.59 -24.24 -28.85
N LEU A 492 11.33 -25.27 -28.50
CA LEU A 492 12.72 -25.46 -28.92
C LEU A 492 12.79 -26.75 -29.75
N PRO A 493 13.70 -26.83 -30.74
CA PRO A 493 13.94 -28.06 -31.49
C PRO A 493 14.20 -29.26 -30.58
N VAL A 494 13.96 -30.47 -31.09
CA VAL A 494 14.27 -31.70 -30.35
C VAL A 494 15.79 -31.92 -30.35
N TYR A 495 16.37 -32.01 -29.15
CA TYR A 495 17.76 -32.44 -28.95
C TYR A 495 17.80 -33.75 -28.17
N GLN A 496 18.70 -34.65 -28.55
CA GLN A 496 18.95 -35.90 -27.84
C GLN A 496 20.03 -35.72 -26.77
N ASN A 497 19.96 -36.50 -25.69
CA ASN A 497 20.98 -36.44 -24.64
C ASN A 497 22.29 -37.08 -25.16
N GLY A 498 23.41 -36.37 -25.05
CA GLY A 498 24.68 -36.77 -25.68
C GLY A 498 24.81 -36.42 -27.17
N GLN A 499 23.86 -35.66 -27.75
CA GLN A 499 23.97 -35.15 -29.12
C GLN A 499 25.14 -34.16 -29.24
N SER A 500 26.07 -34.43 -30.16
CA SER A 500 27.10 -33.46 -30.55
C SER A 500 26.50 -32.31 -31.37
N LEU A 501 26.93 -31.08 -31.08
CA LEU A 501 26.55 -29.88 -31.83
C LEU A 501 27.78 -29.31 -32.57
N PRO A 502 28.13 -29.85 -33.76
CA PRO A 502 29.34 -29.44 -34.48
C PRO A 502 29.32 -27.98 -34.92
N ASN A 503 28.14 -27.39 -35.08
CA ASN A 503 27.94 -25.99 -35.46
C ASN A 503 27.59 -25.08 -34.26
N PHE A 504 27.95 -25.47 -33.03
CA PHE A 504 27.77 -24.64 -31.84
C PHE A 504 28.80 -23.49 -31.83
N GLN A 505 28.35 -22.29 -32.14
CA GLN A 505 29.16 -21.07 -32.13
C GLN A 505 29.15 -20.47 -30.73
N ILE A 506 30.33 -20.20 -30.18
CA ILE A 506 30.46 -19.38 -28.97
C ILE A 506 30.95 -18.00 -29.36
N LYS A 507 30.54 -17.00 -28.59
CA LYS A 507 31.03 -15.63 -28.66
C LYS A 507 31.41 -15.19 -27.25
N MET A 508 32.40 -14.31 -27.18
CA MET A 508 32.81 -13.63 -25.95
C MET A 508 32.41 -12.13 -26.05
N PRO A 509 31.10 -11.78 -26.00
CA PRO A 509 30.72 -10.38 -25.91
C PRO A 509 31.23 -9.78 -24.59
N ASN A 510 31.96 -8.69 -24.71
CA ASN A 510 32.16 -7.77 -23.60
C ASN A 510 30.86 -7.01 -23.30
N GLY A 511 30.83 -6.37 -22.14
CA GLY A 511 29.76 -5.48 -21.71
C GLY A 511 30.23 -4.64 -20.54
N PHE A 512 29.52 -3.55 -20.29
CA PHE A 512 29.81 -2.65 -19.19
C PHE A 512 28.73 -2.81 -18.12
N THR A 513 29.14 -3.01 -16.88
CA THR A 513 28.21 -3.08 -15.76
C THR A 513 27.39 -1.78 -15.69
N GLN A 514 26.13 -1.87 -15.31
CA GLN A 514 25.21 -0.73 -15.32
C GLN A 514 24.75 -0.40 -13.90
N PRO A 515 24.64 0.89 -13.54
CA PRO A 515 24.20 1.28 -12.21
C PRO A 515 22.75 0.86 -11.96
N SER A 516 22.43 0.55 -10.69
CA SER A 516 21.05 0.29 -10.28
C SER A 516 20.12 1.43 -10.68
N SER A 517 19.00 1.10 -11.34
CA SER A 517 18.08 2.11 -11.85
C SER A 517 17.40 2.88 -10.70
N LEU A 518 17.22 4.19 -10.89
CA LEU A 518 16.50 5.06 -9.97
C LEU A 518 15.08 4.54 -9.67
N LEU A 519 14.62 4.71 -8.43
CA LEU A 519 13.38 4.11 -7.93
C LEU A 519 12.14 4.63 -8.68
N THR A 520 11.24 3.75 -9.09
CA THR A 520 9.84 4.11 -9.38
C THR A 520 9.02 4.17 -8.09
N GLU A 521 7.76 4.62 -8.16
CA GLU A 521 6.81 4.50 -7.03
C GLU A 521 6.65 3.05 -6.56
N ALA A 522 6.61 2.09 -7.50
CA ALA A 522 6.56 0.66 -7.19
C ALA A 522 7.78 0.15 -6.40
N ASP A 523 8.98 0.63 -6.74
CA ASP A 523 10.23 0.23 -6.08
C ASP A 523 10.38 0.89 -4.70
N LEU A 524 9.98 2.16 -4.57
CA LEU A 524 10.00 2.88 -3.29
C LEU A 524 9.04 2.26 -2.28
N ILE A 525 7.82 1.90 -2.70
CA ILE A 525 6.87 1.15 -1.86
C ILE A 525 7.47 -0.20 -1.46
N ALA A 526 8.11 -0.92 -2.38
CA ALA A 526 8.76 -2.19 -2.04
C ALA A 526 9.87 -2.06 -0.99
N LEU A 527 10.58 -0.94 -0.96
CA LEU A 527 11.58 -0.63 0.07
C LEU A 527 10.94 -0.21 1.41
N MET A 528 9.87 0.58 1.39
CA MET A 528 9.12 0.96 2.60
C MET A 528 8.51 -0.26 3.31
N ASP A 529 7.79 -1.10 2.55
CA ASP A 529 7.23 -2.40 2.94
C ASP A 529 8.31 -3.34 3.50
N ASN A 530 9.45 -3.49 2.80
CA ASN A 530 10.59 -4.29 3.27
C ASN A 530 11.25 -3.78 4.57
N LYS A 531 11.07 -2.49 4.90
CA LYS A 531 11.68 -1.85 6.07
C LYS A 531 10.66 -1.44 7.15
N GLY A 532 9.40 -1.86 7.02
CA GLY A 532 8.37 -1.65 8.04
C GLY A 532 8.01 -0.19 8.31
N ILE A 533 8.04 0.69 7.30
CA ILE A 533 7.64 2.11 7.46
C ILE A 533 6.50 2.47 6.50
N GLY A 534 5.54 3.28 6.96
CA GLY A 534 4.35 3.61 6.18
C GLY A 534 3.31 2.50 6.16
N THR A 535 3.15 1.79 7.29
CA THR A 535 2.16 0.71 7.45
C THR A 535 0.72 1.27 7.39
N ASP A 536 -0.30 0.41 7.50
CA ASP A 536 -1.72 0.85 7.54
C ASP A 536 -2.12 1.64 6.27
N ALA A 537 -1.58 1.21 5.12
CA ALA A 537 -1.73 1.84 3.80
C ALA A 537 -1.22 3.30 3.68
N THR A 538 -0.35 3.78 4.58
CA THR A 538 0.12 5.18 4.58
C THR A 538 1.25 5.49 3.58
N HIS A 539 1.84 4.49 2.91
CA HIS A 539 2.86 4.65 1.86
C HIS A 539 2.59 5.81 0.89
N ALA A 540 1.38 5.86 0.31
CA ALA A 540 1.01 6.84 -0.70
C ALA A 540 1.03 8.28 -0.17
N GLU A 541 0.71 8.49 1.12
CA GLU A 541 0.71 9.82 1.73
C GLU A 541 2.14 10.34 1.90
N HIS A 542 3.04 9.51 2.42
CA HIS A 542 4.44 9.88 2.64
C HIS A 542 5.22 10.09 1.34
N ILE A 543 4.96 9.26 0.32
CA ILE A 543 5.52 9.39 -1.02
C ILE A 543 5.00 10.67 -1.71
N GLU A 544 3.72 11.00 -1.56
CA GLU A 544 3.18 12.28 -2.07
C GLU A 544 3.72 13.48 -1.27
N ARG A 545 3.98 13.33 0.04
CA ARG A 545 4.53 14.40 0.89
C ARG A 545 5.92 14.86 0.45
N ILE A 546 6.81 13.94 0.05
CA ILE A 546 8.14 14.30 -0.49
C ILE A 546 8.08 14.97 -1.88
N LYS A 547 7.10 14.60 -2.72
CA LYS A 547 6.80 15.27 -4.00
C LYS A 547 6.27 16.69 -3.78
N PHE A 548 5.23 16.83 -2.94
CA PHE A 548 4.59 18.12 -2.62
C PHE A 548 5.59 19.13 -2.00
N ARG A 549 6.53 18.64 -1.19
CA ARG A 549 7.61 19.47 -0.58
C ARG A 549 8.78 19.74 -1.53
N LYS A 550 8.71 19.32 -2.80
CA LYS A 550 9.76 19.49 -3.82
C LYS A 550 11.12 18.92 -3.40
N TYR A 551 11.13 17.84 -2.61
CA TYR A 551 12.36 17.14 -2.23
C TYR A 551 12.76 16.07 -3.25
N VAL A 552 11.78 15.57 -4.01
CA VAL A 552 11.99 14.72 -5.19
C VAL A 552 11.18 15.25 -6.36
N VAL A 553 11.63 14.93 -7.57
CA VAL A 553 10.88 15.05 -8.82
C VAL A 553 10.80 13.68 -9.49
N LEU A 554 9.86 13.51 -10.42
CA LEU A 554 9.83 12.36 -11.32
C LEU A 554 10.43 12.78 -12.66
N ASN A 555 11.39 12.00 -13.16
CA ASN A 555 12.00 12.22 -14.47
C ASN A 555 11.09 11.69 -15.61
N CYS A 556 11.53 11.85 -16.86
CA CYS A 556 10.79 11.41 -18.05
C CYS A 556 10.44 9.91 -18.07
N SER A 557 11.19 9.09 -17.33
CA SER A 557 10.95 7.64 -17.16
C SER A 557 10.09 7.30 -15.94
N SER A 558 9.46 8.29 -15.29
CA SER A 558 8.70 8.14 -14.04
C SER A 558 9.51 7.52 -12.88
N ARG A 559 10.79 7.89 -12.79
CA ARG A 559 11.69 7.51 -11.68
C ARG A 559 12.02 8.73 -10.82
N PHE A 560 12.22 8.52 -9.53
CA PHE A 560 12.54 9.57 -8.58
C PHE A 560 13.98 10.06 -8.70
N GLU A 561 14.13 11.38 -8.77
CA GLU A 561 15.40 12.09 -8.61
C GLU A 561 15.27 13.07 -7.44
N PRO A 562 16.23 13.11 -6.50
CA PRO A 562 16.21 14.08 -5.41
C PRO A 562 16.55 15.47 -5.93
N THR A 563 15.85 16.50 -5.47
CA THR A 563 16.21 17.88 -5.77
C THR A 563 17.46 18.29 -4.99
N LYS A 564 18.11 19.41 -5.38
CA LYS A 564 19.27 19.95 -4.65
C LYS A 564 18.98 20.12 -3.14
N VAL A 565 17.75 20.50 -2.78
CA VAL A 565 17.31 20.63 -1.38
C VAL A 565 17.10 19.27 -0.72
N GLY A 566 16.45 18.31 -1.39
CA GLY A 566 16.24 16.96 -0.85
C GLY A 566 17.54 16.22 -0.59
N LEU A 567 18.47 16.27 -1.56
CA LEU A 567 19.82 15.72 -1.44
C LEU A 567 20.60 16.38 -0.30
N ALA A 568 20.68 17.72 -0.27
CA ALA A 568 21.44 18.44 0.76
C ALA A 568 20.90 18.22 2.18
N LEU A 569 19.58 18.05 2.35
CA LEU A 569 18.98 17.70 3.64
C LEU A 569 19.44 16.31 4.12
N ILE A 570 19.26 15.26 3.31
CA ILE A 570 19.71 13.90 3.69
C ILE A 570 21.22 13.89 3.97
N ASP A 571 22.03 14.46 3.08
CA ASP A 571 23.48 14.58 3.27
C ASP A 571 23.86 15.33 4.55
N GLY A 572 23.16 16.43 4.86
CA GLY A 572 23.45 17.26 6.02
C GLY A 572 23.19 16.52 7.32
N TYR A 573 22.04 15.85 7.44
CA TYR A 573 21.72 15.04 8.63
C TYR A 573 22.59 13.79 8.76
N ASP A 574 23.01 13.16 7.65
CA ASP A 574 23.92 12.01 7.69
C ASP A 574 25.36 12.41 8.09
N LYS A 575 25.83 13.58 7.62
CA LYS A 575 27.17 14.13 7.93
C LYS A 575 27.30 14.62 9.38
N MET A 576 26.19 14.83 10.09
CA MET A 576 26.23 15.06 11.54
C MET A 576 26.79 13.85 12.33
N GLY A 577 26.87 12.66 11.72
CA GLY A 577 27.56 11.51 12.34
C GLY A 577 26.83 10.84 13.51
N HIS A 578 25.57 11.17 13.76
CA HIS A 578 24.80 10.59 14.86
C HIS A 578 24.56 9.07 14.69
N ARG A 579 24.68 8.31 15.79
CA ARG A 579 24.50 6.85 15.83
C ARG A 579 23.14 6.39 15.26
N HIS A 580 22.08 7.16 15.52
CA HIS A 580 20.76 6.97 14.93
C HIS A 580 20.58 7.98 13.79
N LYS A 581 20.83 7.55 12.55
CA LYS A 581 20.65 8.37 11.34
C LYS A 581 19.16 8.56 11.02
N LEU A 582 18.70 9.81 10.95
CA LEU A 582 17.31 10.13 10.62
C LEU A 582 16.91 9.72 9.19
N SER A 583 17.87 9.64 8.26
CA SER A 583 17.65 9.16 6.89
C SER A 583 17.31 7.67 6.79
N LYS A 584 17.51 6.90 7.88
CA LYS A 584 17.32 5.45 7.90
C LYS A 584 16.01 5.08 8.58
N PRO A 585 15.29 4.04 8.09
CA PRO A 585 13.93 3.71 8.52
C PRO A 585 13.83 3.25 9.98
N ILE A 586 14.95 2.86 10.62
CA ILE A 586 15.01 2.14 11.90
C ILE A 586 14.13 2.77 12.99
N LEU A 587 14.21 4.09 13.21
CA LEU A 587 13.45 4.76 14.26
C LEU A 587 11.95 4.78 13.98
N ARG A 588 11.56 4.93 12.71
CA ARG A 588 10.14 4.90 12.31
C ARG A 588 9.60 3.48 12.31
N ALA A 589 10.38 2.48 11.92
CA ALA A 589 9.98 1.08 11.96
C ALA A 589 9.68 0.62 13.41
N LEU A 590 10.55 0.99 14.36
CA LEU A 590 10.31 0.77 15.79
C LEU A 590 9.04 1.48 16.29
N LEU A 591 8.72 2.67 15.79
CA LEU A 591 7.46 3.34 16.11
C LEU A 591 6.26 2.59 15.52
N GLU A 592 6.32 2.18 14.26
CA GLU A 592 5.23 1.44 13.61
C GLU A 592 4.95 0.12 14.34
N GLU A 593 5.99 -0.61 14.76
CA GLU A 593 5.90 -1.80 15.63
C GLU A 593 5.26 -1.47 17.00
N ASP A 594 5.69 -0.40 17.68
CA ASP A 594 5.09 0.05 18.93
C ASP A 594 3.60 0.43 18.78
N LEU A 595 3.20 0.99 17.63
CA LEU A 595 1.79 1.28 17.34
C LEU A 595 0.96 -0.01 17.16
N LEU A 596 1.55 -1.10 16.63
CA LEU A 596 0.90 -2.42 16.64
C LEU A 596 0.71 -2.91 18.09
N LEU A 597 1.73 -2.77 18.94
CA LEU A 597 1.65 -3.18 20.35
C LEU A 597 0.61 -2.38 21.14
N ILE A 598 0.34 -1.11 20.78
CA ILE A 598 -0.82 -0.37 21.32
C ILE A 598 -2.13 -0.99 20.83
N CYS A 599 -2.28 -1.22 19.51
CA CYS A 599 -3.51 -1.81 18.94
C CYS A 599 -3.88 -3.16 19.58
N GLU A 600 -2.88 -4.00 19.82
CA GLU A 600 -3.02 -5.30 20.49
C GLU A 600 -3.21 -5.21 22.02
N GLY A 601 -3.09 -4.02 22.62
CA GLY A 601 -3.19 -3.81 24.07
C GLY A 601 -1.96 -4.28 24.86
N LYS A 602 -0.85 -4.59 24.19
CA LYS A 602 0.42 -5.06 24.80
C LYS A 602 1.29 -3.93 25.34
N LYS A 603 1.15 -2.70 24.83
CA LYS A 603 1.89 -1.50 25.27
C LYS A 603 0.95 -0.29 25.36
N SER A 604 1.14 0.61 26.31
CA SER A 604 0.26 1.79 26.47
C SER A 604 0.76 3.01 25.70
N LYS A 605 -0.18 3.84 25.21
CA LYS A 605 0.09 5.12 24.54
C LYS A 605 1.10 5.98 25.31
N GLN A 606 0.92 6.13 26.63
CA GLN A 606 1.79 6.95 27.48
C GLN A 606 3.22 6.40 27.58
N THR A 607 3.39 5.08 27.48
CA THR A 607 4.70 4.42 27.47
C THR A 607 5.44 4.71 26.16
N VAL A 608 4.77 4.50 25.02
CA VAL A 608 5.32 4.78 23.67
C VAL A 608 5.64 6.27 23.52
N LEU A 609 4.71 7.17 23.89
CA LEU A 609 4.94 8.63 23.85
C LEU A 609 6.20 9.02 24.62
N ARG A 610 6.35 8.55 25.87
CA ARG A 610 7.50 8.86 26.73
C ARG A 610 8.82 8.37 26.12
N GLU A 611 8.86 7.15 25.60
CA GLU A 611 10.07 6.54 25.05
C GLU A 611 10.51 7.20 23.74
N HIS A 612 9.59 7.38 22.79
CA HIS A 612 9.89 8.02 21.51
C HIS A 612 10.19 9.51 21.66
N LEU A 613 9.46 10.26 22.51
CA LEU A 613 9.77 11.68 22.74
C LEU A 613 11.12 11.86 23.44
N ALA A 614 11.50 11.01 24.39
CA ALA A 614 12.83 11.07 25.00
C ALA A 614 13.94 10.84 23.96
N MET A 615 13.80 9.80 23.13
CA MET A 615 14.77 9.45 22.10
C MET A 615 14.90 10.54 21.02
N TYR A 616 13.78 11.05 20.51
CA TYR A 616 13.79 12.14 19.52
C TYR A 616 14.23 13.48 20.13
N LYS A 617 14.08 13.72 21.44
CA LYS A 617 14.59 14.93 22.12
C LYS A 617 16.11 14.88 22.35
N GLU A 618 16.70 13.71 22.62
CA GLU A 618 18.15 13.50 22.60
C GLU A 618 18.71 13.83 21.21
N LEU A 619 18.12 13.22 20.17
CA LEU A 619 18.50 13.40 18.77
C LEU A 619 18.31 14.84 18.29
N PHE A 620 17.23 15.51 18.72
CA PHE A 620 17.01 16.92 18.42
C PHE A 620 18.10 17.81 19.02
N ARG A 621 18.50 17.61 20.28
CA ARG A 621 19.59 18.36 20.91
C ARG A 621 20.91 18.19 20.15
N TYR A 622 21.23 16.95 19.76
CA TYR A 622 22.42 16.67 18.95
C TYR A 622 22.37 17.36 17.57
N THR A 623 21.21 17.34 16.91
CA THR A 623 20.98 18.05 15.64
C THR A 623 21.09 19.57 15.82
N GLU A 624 20.57 20.12 16.93
CA GLU A 624 20.59 21.55 17.21
C GLU A 624 22.01 22.08 17.47
N MET A 625 22.90 21.26 18.04
CA MET A 625 24.33 21.58 18.16
C MET A 625 25.02 21.53 16.78
N ASN A 626 24.75 20.51 15.98
CA ASN A 626 25.42 20.25 14.70
C ASN A 626 24.73 20.88 13.47
N LYS A 627 23.74 21.77 13.68
CA LYS A 627 22.91 22.36 12.60
C LYS A 627 23.68 23.09 11.49
N HIS A 628 24.91 23.54 11.77
CA HIS A 628 25.80 24.18 10.79
C HIS A 628 26.09 23.27 9.57
N VAL A 629 26.17 21.95 9.78
CA VAL A 629 26.40 20.93 8.74
C VAL A 629 25.30 20.93 7.66
N LEU A 630 24.08 21.37 7.99
CA LEU A 630 23.00 21.56 7.00
C LEU A 630 23.35 22.65 5.97
N GLY A 631 23.99 23.73 6.43
CA GLY A 631 24.45 24.83 5.60
C GLY A 631 25.61 24.45 4.70
N GLU A 632 26.60 23.76 5.27
CA GLU A 632 27.76 23.21 4.55
C GLU A 632 27.31 22.25 3.44
N SER A 633 26.36 21.36 3.76
CA SER A 633 25.77 20.41 2.80
C SER A 633 25.05 21.13 1.65
N LEU A 634 24.25 22.17 1.94
CA LEU A 634 23.60 23.00 0.91
C LEU A 634 24.62 23.69 -0.01
N CYS A 635 25.68 24.27 0.56
CA CYS A 635 26.75 24.89 -0.20
C CYS A 635 27.48 23.88 -1.10
N ALA A 636 27.86 22.71 -0.57
CA ALA A 636 28.54 21.66 -1.32
C ALA A 636 27.69 21.12 -2.48
N VAL A 637 26.41 20.82 -2.24
CA VAL A 637 25.48 20.37 -3.29
C VAL A 637 25.24 21.45 -4.35
N HIS A 638 25.27 22.74 -3.98
CA HIS A 638 25.22 23.82 -4.96
C HIS A 638 26.50 23.89 -5.81
N GLN A 639 27.69 23.86 -5.19
CA GLN A 639 28.99 23.92 -5.87
C GLN A 639 29.21 22.76 -6.85
N LEU A 640 28.89 21.53 -6.45
CA LEU A 640 29.02 20.34 -7.30
C LEU A 640 28.24 20.47 -8.62
N ASN A 641 27.10 21.15 -8.62
CA ASN A 641 26.30 21.37 -9.82
C ASN A 641 26.87 22.47 -10.74
N ASN A 642 27.63 23.42 -10.20
CA ASN A 642 28.22 24.50 -11.00
C ASN A 642 29.52 24.07 -11.70
N HIS A 643 30.14 22.97 -11.26
CA HIS A 643 31.26 22.31 -11.95
C HIS A 643 30.83 21.05 -12.75
N GLY A 644 29.59 20.58 -12.56
CA GLY A 644 29.01 19.43 -13.26
C GLY A 644 28.57 19.68 -14.72
N LEU A 645 28.96 20.80 -15.33
CA LEU A 645 28.71 21.12 -16.74
C LEU A 645 29.93 20.87 -17.67
N THR A 646 31.04 20.35 -17.12
CA THR A 646 32.25 20.04 -17.88
C THR A 646 32.88 18.71 -17.43
N ARG A 647 32.26 17.59 -17.82
CA ARG A 647 32.88 16.27 -18.01
C ARG A 647 31.92 15.35 -18.76
#